data_AF-A0A496SNB7-F1
#
_entry.id   AF-A0A496SNB7-F1
#
_cell.length_a   1.000
_cell.length_b   1.000
_cell.length_c   1.000
_cell.angle_alpha   90.00
_cell.angle_beta   90.00
_cell.angle_gamma   90.00
#
_symmetry.space_group_name_H-M   'P 1'
#
loop_
_entity.id
_entity.type
_entity.pdbx_description
1 polymer ?
#
loop_
_entity_poly.entity_id
_entity_poly.type
_entity_poly.pdbx_seq_one_letter_code
_entity_poly.pdbx_strand_id
1 'polypeptide(L)'
;MFGRRREKSYQEIEEYRSLMEVPSEFEDGFTLKTFLGVLFVAFVMIPGNIYLKLMIGGSIGAAAEWVTIILFAEIAKRSFTTLKKQEVYVLWYVAGALIAADTGAFEGLMWNQYLVQSPAAKQFGITKLIPYWVAPQPDSPAIINRTFLHRDWLAPILLLIAGMLISRVSWFTMGYALFRLTSDVQRLPFPFAPITAQGAIALAESTTGQETWRWRWFSIGAMIGLAFGAIYVGLPAVTGVVLTKPLQLIPIPWIDLTRITSSFVPATPIGFTAHLGTIFNGLVLPFWAIVGTFLGVVVHTVASPILYKAGLLPHWRQGMGVIETFFVTRVDFWMSFGIGITLAIALIGFYQVFSTLFRRGAKLRLRASKPPPGRGDFPVWIALGLYVLSTFAILGIAKVLLPDFSRFAWFFLFFGFIYTPIQSYINAMLWATVGQTVSIPYVREATIILSGYRGVDIWFVPIPVANYGVTVQKFRVTELTGTKFTSLIKAEAFMVPITLFTSLLYWSYIWKLAPIPSASYPYAQLFWRLRAYQQCLWITGTFRAELKVRGDTIAWQPANLTDRSWWYWRVRAVDMDRLADALIEEGKLSPEGRESFVTGRLDREAMEKALELDDVMGPWSEVRALFTDFENKGKVPEKLRTLPELKEKVRVLPDLKVELIGPEDGVVVRTAIPELKIKRTRSPEGGHIRYYYEIDLDPTFTSPWKQTSTDEPWLFQAIKPRVIGAGFVIALGSYVILSLLGLPVLLIFGYVRSLTSVPHWFATEIIGALLARYYFWKKYGKQQWRLYAAVLAVGFACGMALTGMAAIAIALIQKSVSVLIF
;
A
#
# COMPACT_ATOMS: atom_id res chain seq x y z
N MET A 1 23.59 -4.63 -35.35
CA MET A 1 23.05 -5.88 -34.73
C MET A 1 22.08 -5.64 -33.56
N PHE A 2 22.29 -4.65 -32.68
CA PHE A 2 21.44 -4.42 -31.49
C PHE A 2 19.98 -4.00 -31.76
N GLY A 3 19.65 -3.42 -32.93
CA GLY A 3 18.28 -3.02 -33.29
C GLY A 3 17.33 -4.19 -33.58
N ARG A 4 17.78 -5.19 -34.34
CA ARG A 4 16.95 -6.34 -34.79
C ARG A 4 16.54 -7.30 -33.67
N ARG A 5 17.30 -7.41 -32.57
CA ARG A 5 16.92 -8.26 -31.41
C ARG A 5 15.92 -7.55 -30.49
N ARG A 6 15.99 -6.23 -30.36
CA ARG A 6 15.03 -5.41 -29.59
C ARG A 6 13.62 -5.49 -30.20
N GLU A 7 13.51 -5.55 -31.52
CA GLU A 7 12.25 -5.72 -32.27
C GLU A 7 11.47 -6.98 -31.85
N LYS A 8 12.14 -8.12 -31.62
CA LYS A 8 11.46 -9.39 -31.27
C LYS A 8 10.73 -9.37 -29.91
N SER A 9 11.23 -8.62 -28.93
CA SER A 9 10.56 -8.53 -27.62
C SER A 9 9.29 -7.67 -27.65
N TYR A 10 9.21 -6.70 -28.57
CA TYR A 10 8.01 -5.86 -28.76
C TYR A 10 7.01 -6.49 -29.75
N GLN A 11 7.45 -7.41 -30.62
CA GLN A 11 6.58 -8.15 -31.54
C GLN A 11 5.45 -8.89 -30.81
N GLU A 12 5.76 -9.61 -29.72
CA GLU A 12 4.74 -10.32 -28.94
C GLU A 12 3.65 -9.39 -28.39
N ILE A 13 4.02 -8.15 -28.06
CA ILE A 13 3.13 -7.13 -27.50
C ILE A 13 2.29 -6.47 -28.60
N GLU A 14 2.89 -6.11 -29.74
CA GLU A 14 2.17 -5.46 -30.83
C GLU A 14 1.08 -6.38 -31.42
N GLU A 15 1.32 -7.69 -31.41
CA GLU A 15 0.31 -8.69 -31.78
C GLU A 15 -0.95 -8.65 -30.90
N TYR A 16 -0.86 -8.19 -29.64
CA TYR A 16 -2.07 -8.05 -28.82
C TYR A 16 -2.94 -6.89 -29.28
N ARG A 17 -2.35 -5.85 -29.88
CA ARG A 17 -3.13 -4.73 -30.40
C ARG A 17 -4.01 -5.15 -31.57
N SER A 18 -3.47 -5.99 -32.46
CA SER A 18 -4.20 -6.51 -33.62
C SER A 18 -5.35 -7.46 -33.26
N LEU A 19 -5.54 -7.79 -31.98
CA LEU A 19 -6.65 -8.65 -31.55
C LEU A 19 -8.03 -7.97 -31.71
N MET A 20 -8.08 -6.64 -31.75
CA MET A 20 -9.35 -5.91 -31.88
C MET A 20 -9.14 -4.53 -32.50
N GLU A 21 -9.95 -4.24 -33.52
CA GLU A 21 -9.98 -2.92 -34.18
C GLU A 21 -10.96 -1.96 -33.50
N VAL A 22 -10.72 -0.66 -33.69
CA VAL A 22 -11.58 0.40 -33.15
C VAL A 22 -12.84 0.50 -34.02
N PRO A 23 -14.06 0.47 -33.44
CA PRO A 23 -15.30 0.65 -34.19
C PRO A 23 -15.40 2.02 -34.87
N SER A 24 -16.11 2.09 -36.00
CA SER A 24 -16.41 3.35 -36.70
C SER A 24 -17.47 4.20 -36.00
N GLU A 25 -18.37 3.58 -35.25
CA GLU A 25 -19.51 4.23 -34.60
C GLU A 25 -19.42 4.14 -33.07
N PHE A 26 -19.79 5.25 -32.42
CA PHE A 26 -19.83 5.38 -30.96
C PHE A 26 -21.24 5.69 -30.48
N GLU A 27 -21.74 4.88 -29.55
CA GLU A 27 -23.08 5.03 -28.97
C GLU A 27 -23.01 5.33 -27.47
N ASP A 28 -24.11 5.88 -26.93
CA ASP A 28 -24.24 6.08 -25.48
C ASP A 28 -24.53 4.73 -24.82
N GLY A 29 -23.70 4.34 -23.85
CA GLY A 29 -23.90 3.16 -23.02
C GLY A 29 -24.65 3.41 -21.72
N PHE A 30 -24.84 4.66 -21.31
CA PHE A 30 -25.53 5.00 -20.05
C PHE A 30 -27.03 5.20 -20.30
N THR A 31 -27.77 4.11 -20.18
CA THR A 31 -29.23 4.04 -20.35
C THR A 31 -29.94 3.72 -19.03
N LEU A 32 -31.28 3.71 -19.03
CA LEU A 32 -32.07 3.29 -17.86
C LEU A 32 -31.68 1.90 -17.35
N LYS A 33 -31.36 0.96 -18.25
CA LYS A 33 -30.92 -0.39 -17.89
C LYS A 33 -29.63 -0.36 -17.08
N THR A 34 -28.68 0.47 -17.50
CA THR A 34 -27.41 0.63 -16.77
C THR A 34 -27.59 1.36 -15.45
N PHE A 35 -28.47 2.35 -15.37
CA PHE A 35 -28.81 3.02 -14.12
C PHE A 35 -29.45 2.06 -13.10
N LEU A 36 -30.37 1.19 -13.53
CA LEU A 36 -30.90 0.12 -12.68
C LEU A 36 -29.80 -0.84 -12.22
N GLY A 37 -28.81 -1.12 -13.08
CA GLY A 37 -27.60 -1.88 -12.71
C GLY A 37 -26.77 -1.20 -11.62
N VAL A 38 -26.59 0.13 -11.69
CA VAL A 38 -25.94 0.93 -10.63
C VAL A 38 -26.66 0.71 -9.30
N LEU A 39 -28.00 0.83 -9.28
CA LEU A 39 -28.80 0.64 -8.06
C LEU A 39 -28.71 -0.80 -7.54
N PHE A 40 -28.79 -1.80 -8.43
CA PHE A 40 -28.64 -3.20 -8.04
C PHE A 40 -27.30 -3.46 -7.35
N VAL A 41 -26.18 -3.03 -7.95
CA VAL A 41 -24.86 -3.21 -7.34
C VAL A 41 -24.80 -2.46 -6.00
N ALA A 42 -25.29 -1.22 -5.97
CA ALA A 42 -25.20 -0.37 -4.80
C ALA A 42 -26.00 -0.90 -3.60
N PHE A 43 -27.22 -1.41 -3.81
CA PHE A 43 -28.10 -1.84 -2.73
C PHE A 43 -28.07 -3.35 -2.43
N VAL A 44 -27.65 -4.17 -3.39
CA VAL A 44 -27.63 -5.63 -3.22
C VAL A 44 -26.21 -6.15 -3.02
N MET A 45 -25.25 -5.68 -3.81
CA MET A 45 -23.89 -6.26 -3.81
C MET A 45 -22.97 -5.62 -2.78
N ILE A 46 -22.99 -4.29 -2.61
CA ILE A 46 -22.16 -3.58 -1.62
C ILE A 46 -22.30 -4.15 -0.19
N PRO A 47 -23.51 -4.34 0.39
CA PRO A 47 -23.60 -4.86 1.76
C PRO A 47 -22.98 -6.25 1.91
N GLY A 48 -23.17 -7.12 0.91
CA GLY A 48 -22.51 -8.43 0.86
C GLY A 48 -20.99 -8.31 0.80
N ASN A 49 -20.47 -7.39 -0.03
CA ASN A 49 -19.04 -7.11 -0.12
C ASN A 49 -18.44 -6.64 1.21
N ILE A 50 -19.10 -5.70 1.91
CA ILE A 50 -18.63 -5.18 3.20
C ILE A 50 -18.55 -6.30 4.23
N TYR A 51 -19.60 -7.12 4.34
CA TYR A 51 -19.62 -8.25 5.26
C TYR A 51 -18.46 -9.24 5.00
N LEU A 52 -18.19 -9.57 3.74
CA LEU A 52 -17.12 -10.50 3.38
C LEU A 52 -15.72 -9.95 3.65
N LYS A 53 -15.51 -8.65 3.42
CA LYS A 53 -14.26 -7.97 3.77
C LYS A 53 -13.99 -8.09 5.28
N LEU A 54 -15.01 -7.88 6.11
CA LEU A 54 -14.88 -7.91 7.57
C LEU A 54 -14.74 -9.34 8.13
N MET A 55 -15.40 -10.32 7.50
CA MET A 55 -15.42 -11.71 7.98
C MET A 55 -14.19 -12.50 7.57
N ILE A 56 -13.84 -12.47 6.29
CA ILE A 56 -12.83 -13.37 5.70
C ILE A 56 -11.75 -12.61 4.91
N GLY A 57 -11.82 -11.28 4.83
CA GLY A 57 -10.87 -10.46 4.08
C GLY A 57 -11.00 -10.56 2.57
N GLY A 58 -12.09 -11.16 2.09
CA GLY A 58 -12.38 -11.34 0.67
C GLY A 58 -13.18 -10.18 0.09
N SER A 59 -13.22 -10.08 -1.24
CA SER A 59 -14.08 -9.14 -1.96
C SER A 59 -14.83 -9.86 -3.08
N ILE A 60 -16.06 -9.44 -3.34
CA ILE A 60 -16.84 -9.90 -4.50
C ILE A 60 -16.52 -9.10 -5.77
N GLY A 61 -15.48 -8.26 -5.80
CA GLY A 61 -15.21 -7.31 -6.90
C GLY A 61 -15.38 -7.87 -8.31
N ALA A 62 -14.53 -8.82 -8.71
CA ALA A 62 -14.62 -9.44 -10.03
C ALA A 62 -15.93 -10.23 -10.21
N ALA A 63 -16.53 -10.73 -9.12
CA ALA A 63 -17.79 -11.45 -9.17
C ALA A 63 -18.99 -10.56 -9.45
N ALA A 64 -18.99 -9.36 -8.87
CA ALA A 64 -20.04 -8.38 -9.04
C ALA A 64 -20.17 -7.98 -10.50
N GLU A 65 -19.05 -7.69 -11.16
CA GLU A 65 -18.99 -7.33 -12.57
C GLU A 65 -19.74 -8.33 -13.47
N TRP A 66 -19.37 -9.61 -13.40
CA TRP A 66 -19.93 -10.61 -14.31
C TRP A 66 -21.37 -10.98 -14.00
N VAL A 67 -21.72 -11.07 -12.72
CA VAL A 67 -23.08 -11.46 -12.33
C VAL A 67 -24.09 -10.34 -12.56
N THR A 68 -23.71 -9.08 -12.36
CA THR A 68 -24.56 -7.96 -12.78
C THR A 68 -24.87 -8.05 -14.26
N ILE A 69 -23.86 -8.30 -15.11
CA ILE A 69 -24.07 -8.42 -16.56
C ILE A 69 -25.00 -9.60 -16.89
N ILE A 70 -24.74 -10.79 -16.33
CA ILE A 70 -25.54 -12.00 -16.62
C ILE A 70 -26.98 -11.83 -16.16
N LEU A 71 -27.19 -11.30 -14.95
CA LEU A 71 -28.52 -11.07 -14.41
C LEU A 71 -29.30 -10.10 -15.31
N PHE A 72 -28.69 -8.99 -15.70
CA PHE A 72 -29.34 -8.01 -16.58
C PHE A 72 -29.53 -8.54 -18.00
N ALA A 73 -28.62 -9.37 -18.51
CA ALA A 73 -28.77 -10.04 -19.79
C ALA A 73 -29.96 -11.00 -19.78
N GLU A 74 -30.13 -11.77 -18.70
CA GLU A 74 -31.25 -12.70 -18.53
C GLU A 74 -32.58 -11.96 -18.31
N ILE A 75 -32.57 -10.86 -17.53
CA ILE A 75 -33.74 -9.98 -17.39
C ILE A 75 -34.12 -9.40 -18.76
N ALA A 76 -33.15 -8.86 -19.51
CA ALA A 76 -33.41 -8.29 -20.83
C ALA A 76 -34.05 -9.33 -21.75
N LYS A 77 -33.46 -10.54 -21.81
CA LYS A 77 -33.97 -11.68 -22.60
C LYS A 77 -35.41 -12.04 -22.22
N ARG A 78 -35.73 -12.12 -20.92
CA ARG A 78 -37.09 -12.43 -20.42
C ARG A 78 -38.08 -11.28 -20.64
N SER A 79 -37.60 -10.05 -20.67
CA SER A 79 -38.39 -8.86 -20.99
C SER A 79 -38.50 -8.59 -22.49
N PHE A 80 -38.07 -9.51 -23.36
CA PHE A 80 -38.05 -9.35 -24.82
C PHE A 80 -37.28 -8.10 -25.29
N THR A 81 -36.23 -7.71 -24.57
CA THR A 81 -35.30 -6.64 -24.96
C THR A 81 -33.88 -7.18 -25.08
N THR A 82 -32.99 -6.44 -25.75
CA THR A 82 -31.57 -6.80 -25.87
C THR A 82 -30.68 -5.82 -25.10
N LEU A 83 -29.49 -6.25 -24.70
CA LEU A 83 -28.47 -5.35 -24.16
C LEU A 83 -27.47 -5.00 -25.26
N LYS A 84 -27.25 -3.71 -25.46
CA LYS A 84 -26.21 -3.25 -26.37
C LYS A 84 -24.83 -3.55 -25.80
N LYS A 85 -23.82 -3.73 -26.67
CA LYS A 85 -22.42 -3.89 -26.26
C LYS A 85 -21.95 -2.75 -25.34
N GLN A 86 -22.42 -1.53 -25.58
CA GLN A 86 -22.09 -0.36 -24.78
C GLN A 86 -22.75 -0.39 -23.40
N GLU A 87 -24.00 -0.86 -23.29
CA GLU A 87 -24.70 -1.03 -22.02
C GLU A 87 -24.03 -2.11 -21.17
N VAL A 88 -23.64 -3.23 -21.78
CA VAL A 88 -22.91 -4.31 -21.11
C VAL A 88 -21.56 -3.82 -20.55
N TYR A 89 -20.82 -3.03 -21.34
CA TYR A 89 -19.57 -2.46 -20.85
C TYR A 89 -19.78 -1.45 -19.72
N VAL A 90 -20.80 -0.60 -19.79
CA VAL A 90 -21.10 0.35 -18.71
C VAL A 90 -21.56 -0.38 -17.44
N LEU A 91 -22.34 -1.47 -17.55
CA LEU A 91 -22.68 -2.34 -16.42
C LEU A 91 -21.42 -2.96 -15.79
N TRP A 92 -20.53 -3.51 -16.62
CA TRP A 92 -19.23 -4.03 -16.16
C TRP A 92 -18.43 -2.96 -15.41
N TYR A 93 -18.31 -1.77 -16.01
CA TYR A 93 -17.59 -0.64 -15.45
C TYR A 93 -18.15 -0.20 -14.10
N VAL A 94 -19.47 0.01 -14.03
CA VAL A 94 -20.18 0.47 -12.84
C VAL A 94 -20.04 -0.54 -11.71
N ALA A 95 -20.23 -1.84 -12.01
CA ALA A 95 -20.15 -2.89 -11.01
C ALA A 95 -18.77 -2.95 -10.35
N GLY A 96 -17.70 -2.94 -11.16
CA GLY A 96 -16.33 -2.91 -10.63
C GLY A 96 -16.01 -1.61 -9.89
N ALA A 97 -16.42 -0.47 -10.43
CA ALA A 97 -16.11 0.83 -9.86
C ALA A 97 -16.87 1.13 -8.55
N LEU A 98 -18.12 0.68 -8.39
CA LEU A 98 -18.89 0.82 -7.14
C LEU A 98 -18.30 -0.03 -6.01
N ILE A 99 -17.98 -1.30 -6.28
CA ILE A 99 -17.36 -2.19 -5.30
C ILE A 99 -15.98 -1.66 -4.87
N ALA A 100 -15.21 -1.12 -5.81
CA ALA A 100 -13.93 -0.48 -5.51
C ALA A 100 -14.12 0.81 -4.68
N ALA A 101 -15.11 1.64 -5.02
CA ALA A 101 -15.34 2.94 -4.39
C ALA A 101 -15.78 2.84 -2.91
N ASP A 102 -16.49 1.77 -2.51
CA ASP A 102 -16.82 1.52 -1.10
C ASP A 102 -15.58 1.50 -0.20
N THR A 103 -14.48 0.92 -0.69
CA THR A 103 -13.18 0.88 0.04
C THR A 103 -12.60 2.28 0.30
N GLY A 104 -12.94 3.25 -0.53
CA GLY A 104 -12.51 4.64 -0.41
C GLY A 104 -13.54 5.57 0.24
N ALA A 105 -14.66 5.03 0.75
CA ALA A 105 -15.76 5.78 1.35
C ALA A 105 -15.77 5.62 2.89
N PHE A 106 -16.90 5.19 3.48
CA PHE A 106 -17.03 5.08 4.94
C PHE A 106 -16.18 3.95 5.55
N GLU A 107 -15.72 2.97 4.76
CA GLU A 107 -14.70 2.00 5.19
C GLU A 107 -13.44 2.71 5.70
N GLY A 108 -12.97 3.73 4.96
CA GLY A 108 -11.79 4.50 5.33
C GLY A 108 -11.96 5.26 6.65
N LEU A 109 -13.15 5.80 6.89
CA LEU A 109 -13.49 6.45 8.16
C LEU A 109 -13.51 5.45 9.33
N MET A 110 -14.04 4.24 9.09
CA MET A 110 -14.03 3.17 10.08
C MET A 110 -12.62 2.69 10.41
N TRP A 111 -11.77 2.56 9.39
CA TRP A 111 -10.35 2.25 9.57
C TRP A 111 -9.64 3.31 10.41
N ASN A 112 -9.84 4.60 10.08
CA ASN A 112 -9.24 5.71 10.82
C ASN A 112 -9.70 5.72 12.29
N GLN A 113 -10.98 5.48 12.53
CA GLN A 113 -11.55 5.35 13.87
C GLN A 113 -10.88 4.21 14.64
N TYR A 114 -10.72 3.04 14.01
CA TYR A 114 -10.01 1.91 14.62
C TYR A 114 -8.56 2.24 14.93
N LEU A 115 -7.85 2.90 14.00
CA LEU A 115 -6.45 3.27 14.16
C LEU A 115 -6.26 4.11 15.44
N VAL A 116 -7.11 5.12 15.65
CA VAL A 116 -7.05 6.01 16.84
C VAL A 116 -7.17 5.21 18.15
N GLN A 117 -8.12 4.28 18.23
CA GLN A 117 -8.36 3.47 19.45
C GLN A 117 -7.46 2.22 19.57
N SER A 118 -6.66 1.92 18.54
CA SER A 118 -5.91 0.67 18.45
C SER A 118 -4.89 0.50 19.58
N PRO A 119 -4.58 -0.76 20.00
CA PRO A 119 -3.52 -1.01 20.97
C PRO A 119 -2.16 -0.45 20.51
N ALA A 120 -1.90 -0.47 19.20
CA ALA A 120 -0.68 0.11 18.63
C ALA A 120 -0.62 1.62 18.84
N ALA A 121 -1.68 2.37 18.49
CA ALA A 121 -1.70 3.81 18.68
C ALA A 121 -1.56 4.22 20.17
N LYS A 122 -2.11 3.42 21.08
CA LYS A 122 -1.92 3.58 22.53
C LYS A 122 -0.47 3.29 22.95
N GLN A 123 0.11 2.20 22.47
CA GLN A 123 1.49 1.81 22.77
C GLN A 123 2.50 2.85 22.28
N PHE A 124 2.28 3.44 21.11
CA PHE A 124 3.12 4.50 20.55
C PHE A 124 2.77 5.91 21.06
N GLY A 125 1.78 6.04 21.96
CA GLY A 125 1.35 7.34 22.51
C GLY A 125 0.75 8.31 21.49
N ILE A 126 0.29 7.85 20.32
CA ILE A 126 -0.17 8.73 19.22
C ILE A 126 -1.69 8.94 19.19
N THR A 127 -2.48 8.19 19.98
CA THR A 127 -3.96 8.23 19.92
C THR A 127 -4.54 9.65 19.91
N LYS A 128 -4.16 10.50 20.88
CA LYS A 128 -4.68 11.87 20.99
C LYS A 128 -3.98 12.88 20.05
N LEU A 129 -2.86 12.49 19.42
CA LEU A 129 -2.14 13.30 18.43
C LEU A 129 -2.74 13.19 17.03
N ILE A 130 -3.54 12.15 16.79
CA ILE A 130 -4.27 12.02 15.54
C ILE A 130 -5.36 13.11 15.52
N PRO A 131 -5.38 14.00 14.52
CA PRO A 131 -6.30 15.15 14.51
C PRO A 131 -7.78 14.74 14.46
N TYR A 132 -8.65 15.57 15.04
CA TYR A 132 -10.10 15.34 15.09
C TYR A 132 -10.75 15.25 13.70
N TRP A 133 -10.16 15.87 12.67
CA TRP A 133 -10.64 15.82 11.29
C TRP A 133 -10.33 14.49 10.59
N VAL A 134 -9.50 13.63 11.19
CA VAL A 134 -9.21 12.26 10.70
C VAL A 134 -10.28 11.27 11.18
N ALA A 135 -10.55 11.31 12.48
CA ALA A 135 -11.58 10.53 13.15
C ALA A 135 -11.91 11.17 14.52
N PRO A 136 -13.15 11.00 15.03
CA PRO A 136 -13.49 11.41 16.39
C PRO A 136 -12.62 10.69 17.42
N GLN A 137 -12.36 11.37 18.54
CA GLN A 137 -11.58 10.80 19.64
C GLN A 137 -12.36 9.66 20.34
N PRO A 138 -11.68 8.68 20.98
CA PRO A 138 -12.33 7.49 21.54
C PRO A 138 -13.39 7.77 22.63
N ASP A 139 -13.29 8.92 23.29
CA ASP A 139 -14.18 9.46 24.31
C ASP A 139 -15.41 10.20 23.75
N SER A 140 -15.49 10.37 22.43
CA SER A 140 -16.63 11.03 21.79
C SER A 140 -17.93 10.22 21.94
N PRO A 141 -19.07 10.87 22.22
CA PRO A 141 -20.39 10.24 22.21
C PRO A 141 -20.73 9.55 20.88
N ALA A 142 -20.15 10.00 19.75
CA ALA A 142 -20.33 9.39 18.45
C ALA A 142 -19.79 7.95 18.42
N ILE A 143 -18.65 7.73 19.06
CA ILE A 143 -17.97 6.42 19.11
C ILE A 143 -18.67 5.50 20.09
N ILE A 144 -19.04 6.02 21.27
CA ILE A 144 -19.76 5.27 22.30
C ILE A 144 -21.10 4.76 21.76
N ASN A 145 -21.86 5.62 21.09
CA ASN A 145 -23.15 5.26 20.50
C ASN A 145 -23.06 4.58 19.12
N ARG A 146 -21.83 4.40 18.59
CA ARG A 146 -21.56 3.79 17.28
C ARG A 146 -22.42 4.38 16.15
N THR A 147 -22.40 5.70 16.03
CA THR A 147 -23.19 6.45 15.04
C THR A 147 -22.33 7.43 14.25
N PHE A 148 -22.55 7.48 12.93
CA PHE A 148 -21.99 8.51 12.06
C PHE A 148 -22.78 9.83 12.11
N LEU A 149 -24.01 9.80 12.62
CA LEU A 149 -24.89 10.97 12.73
C LEU A 149 -24.57 11.73 14.03
N HIS A 150 -23.37 12.32 14.08
CA HIS A 150 -22.92 13.16 15.19
C HIS A 150 -22.02 14.28 14.66
N ARG A 151 -21.99 15.42 15.36
CA ARG A 151 -21.23 16.61 14.95
C ARG A 151 -19.73 16.33 14.79
N ASP A 152 -19.17 15.45 15.61
CA ASP A 152 -17.74 15.10 15.58
C ASP A 152 -17.32 14.42 14.27
N TRP A 153 -18.26 13.81 13.55
CA TRP A 153 -18.01 13.22 12.23
C TRP A 153 -18.06 14.22 11.08
N LEU A 154 -18.51 15.46 11.31
CA LEU A 154 -18.74 16.45 10.26
C LEU A 154 -17.44 16.78 9.50
N ALA A 155 -16.32 17.01 10.21
CA ALA A 155 -15.05 17.30 9.55
C ALA A 155 -14.51 16.09 8.74
N PRO A 156 -14.41 14.87 9.30
CA PRO A 156 -14.01 13.70 8.51
C PRO A 156 -14.91 13.41 7.31
N ILE A 157 -16.24 13.54 7.44
CA ILE A 157 -17.20 13.29 6.35
C ILE A 157 -17.07 14.36 5.25
N LEU A 158 -16.94 15.65 5.61
CA LEU A 158 -16.74 16.70 4.60
C LEU A 158 -15.43 16.53 3.84
N LEU A 159 -14.36 16.14 4.54
CA LEU A 159 -13.08 15.83 3.90
C LEU A 159 -13.17 14.60 2.99
N LEU A 160 -13.92 13.57 3.40
CA LEU A 160 -14.19 12.41 2.56
C LEU A 160 -14.91 12.81 1.27
N ILE A 161 -15.99 13.60 1.36
CA ILE A 161 -16.79 14.04 0.22
C ILE A 161 -15.94 14.91 -0.72
N ALA A 162 -15.24 15.91 -0.17
CA ALA A 162 -14.37 16.78 -0.94
C ALA A 162 -13.24 15.99 -1.62
N GLY A 163 -12.57 15.09 -0.88
CA GLY A 163 -11.52 14.22 -1.42
C GLY A 163 -12.03 13.29 -2.51
N MET A 164 -13.23 12.72 -2.37
CA MET A 164 -13.84 11.84 -3.37
C MET A 164 -14.19 12.60 -4.66
N LEU A 165 -14.74 13.81 -4.56
CA LEU A 165 -15.05 14.65 -5.73
C LEU A 165 -13.77 15.10 -6.45
N ILE A 166 -12.79 15.61 -5.71
CA ILE A 166 -11.53 16.13 -6.27
C ILE A 166 -10.71 14.99 -6.90
N SER A 167 -10.64 13.83 -6.23
CA SER A 167 -9.98 12.65 -6.78
C SER A 167 -10.67 12.14 -8.04
N ARG A 168 -12.01 12.20 -8.12
CA ARG A 168 -12.74 11.79 -9.33
C ARG A 168 -12.46 12.69 -10.52
N VAL A 169 -12.45 14.01 -10.31
CA VAL A 169 -12.05 14.98 -11.34
C VAL A 169 -10.64 14.71 -11.81
N SER A 170 -9.68 14.60 -10.88
CA SER A 170 -8.26 14.36 -11.20
C SER A 170 -8.03 13.05 -11.94
N TRP A 171 -8.72 11.99 -11.49
CA TRP A 171 -8.67 10.65 -12.08
C TRP A 171 -9.15 10.64 -13.52
N PHE A 172 -10.29 11.29 -13.79
CA PHE A 172 -10.87 11.35 -15.13
C PHE A 172 -10.03 12.21 -16.08
N THR A 173 -9.63 13.40 -15.64
CA THR A 173 -8.98 14.40 -16.51
C THR A 173 -7.54 14.03 -16.85
N MET A 174 -6.73 13.66 -15.85
CA MET A 174 -5.36 13.21 -16.08
C MET A 174 -5.34 11.89 -16.83
N GLY A 175 -6.24 10.95 -16.47
CA GLY A 175 -6.38 9.69 -17.19
C GLY A 175 -6.71 9.86 -18.67
N TYR A 176 -7.64 10.75 -18.99
CA TYR A 176 -8.00 11.09 -20.36
C TYR A 176 -6.84 11.75 -21.12
N ALA A 177 -6.15 12.73 -20.52
CA ALA A 177 -5.01 13.39 -21.15
C ALA A 177 -3.88 12.39 -21.48
N LEU A 178 -3.57 11.49 -20.55
CA LEU A 178 -2.60 10.41 -20.74
C LEU A 178 -3.06 9.40 -21.79
N PHE A 179 -4.35 9.06 -21.84
CA PHE A 179 -4.92 8.20 -22.88
C PHE A 179 -4.77 8.83 -24.28
N ARG A 180 -5.11 10.10 -24.45
CA ARG A 180 -4.92 10.84 -25.72
C ARG A 180 -3.46 10.80 -26.17
N LEU A 181 -2.52 10.96 -25.23
CA LEU A 181 -1.09 10.90 -25.51
C LEU A 181 -0.62 9.48 -25.88
N THR A 182 -1.03 8.47 -25.13
CA THR A 182 -0.53 7.09 -25.29
C THR A 182 -1.23 6.32 -26.41
N SER A 183 -2.55 6.47 -26.55
CA SER A 183 -3.35 5.78 -27.57
C SER A 183 -3.34 6.53 -28.90
N ASP A 184 -3.71 7.81 -28.92
CA ASP A 184 -3.94 8.51 -30.19
C ASP A 184 -2.65 9.04 -30.82
N VAL A 185 -1.75 9.61 -30.00
CA VAL A 185 -0.47 10.18 -30.47
C VAL A 185 0.59 9.10 -30.60
N GLN A 186 0.88 8.37 -29.51
CA GLN A 186 1.96 7.39 -29.50
C GLN A 186 1.59 6.05 -30.10
N ARG A 187 0.29 5.75 -30.19
CA ARG A 187 -0.24 4.48 -30.69
C ARG A 187 0.47 3.31 -29.99
N LEU A 188 0.35 3.24 -28.68
CA LEU A 188 0.81 2.08 -27.91
C LEU A 188 -0.15 0.87 -28.08
N PRO A 189 0.29 -0.37 -27.79
CA PRO A 189 -0.44 -1.59 -28.13
C PRO A 189 -1.59 -1.99 -27.20
N PHE A 190 -1.52 -1.65 -25.91
CA PHE A 190 -2.53 -1.97 -24.87
C PHE A 190 -2.94 -3.45 -24.81
N PRO A 191 -2.05 -4.37 -24.40
CA PRO A 191 -2.28 -5.80 -24.54
C PRO A 191 -3.52 -6.34 -23.79
N PHE A 192 -3.90 -5.69 -22.69
CA PHE A 192 -5.03 -6.09 -21.85
C PHE A 192 -6.37 -5.47 -22.25
N ALA A 193 -6.38 -4.38 -23.03
CA ALA A 193 -7.64 -3.72 -23.37
C ALA A 193 -8.53 -4.56 -24.31
N PRO A 194 -8.00 -5.20 -25.37
CA PRO A 194 -8.78 -6.13 -26.20
C PRO A 194 -9.33 -7.31 -25.41
N ILE A 195 -8.56 -7.85 -24.46
CA ILE A 195 -8.97 -8.97 -23.61
C ILE A 195 -10.24 -8.62 -22.82
N THR A 196 -10.23 -7.47 -22.13
CA THR A 196 -11.40 -6.98 -21.39
C THR A 196 -12.58 -6.66 -22.31
N ALA A 197 -12.34 -5.99 -23.44
CA ALA A 197 -13.38 -5.62 -24.40
C ALA A 197 -14.08 -6.85 -25.02
N GLN A 198 -13.32 -7.88 -25.39
CA GLN A 198 -13.86 -9.12 -25.95
C GLN A 198 -14.73 -9.87 -24.94
N GLY A 199 -14.39 -9.85 -23.65
CA GLY A 199 -15.22 -10.42 -22.58
C GLY A 199 -16.59 -9.74 -22.47
N ALA A 200 -16.62 -8.40 -22.51
CA ALA A 200 -17.88 -7.65 -22.52
C ALA A 200 -18.72 -7.93 -23.77
N ILE A 201 -18.08 -8.03 -24.95
CA ILE A 201 -18.77 -8.34 -26.21
C ILE A 201 -19.35 -9.75 -26.23
N ALA A 202 -18.61 -10.74 -25.71
CA ALA A 202 -19.08 -12.13 -25.65
C ALA A 202 -20.42 -12.26 -24.90
N LEU A 203 -20.60 -11.49 -23.83
CA LEU A 203 -21.85 -11.49 -23.05
C LEU A 203 -22.96 -10.73 -23.76
N ALA A 204 -22.67 -9.61 -24.43
CA ALA A 204 -23.66 -8.90 -25.23
C ALA A 204 -24.23 -9.79 -26.35
N GLU A 205 -23.37 -10.54 -27.05
CA GLU A 205 -23.75 -11.46 -28.13
C GLU A 205 -24.66 -12.61 -27.65
N SER A 206 -24.57 -13.04 -26.38
CA SER A 206 -25.46 -14.08 -25.84
C SER A 206 -26.94 -13.65 -25.77
N THR A 207 -27.23 -12.33 -25.72
CA THR A 207 -28.61 -11.83 -25.67
C THR A 207 -29.33 -11.96 -27.02
N THR A 208 -28.61 -12.10 -28.13
CA THR A 208 -29.18 -12.24 -29.48
C THR A 208 -29.45 -13.69 -29.88
N GLY A 209 -29.16 -14.67 -28.99
CA GLY A 209 -29.43 -16.08 -29.23
C GLY A 209 -28.49 -16.78 -30.22
N GLN A 210 -27.42 -16.11 -30.68
CA GLN A 210 -26.42 -16.71 -31.56
C GLN A 210 -25.29 -17.36 -30.76
N GLU A 211 -25.03 -18.65 -30.99
CA GLU A 211 -23.88 -19.34 -30.39
C GLU A 211 -22.59 -18.99 -31.14
N THR A 212 -21.91 -17.93 -30.69
CA THR A 212 -20.59 -17.56 -31.24
C THR A 212 -19.47 -18.39 -30.61
N TRP A 213 -18.29 -18.42 -31.25
CA TRP A 213 -17.12 -19.06 -30.65
C TRP A 213 -16.79 -18.50 -29.26
N ARG A 214 -17.10 -17.21 -29.02
CA ARG A 214 -16.90 -16.55 -27.73
C ARG A 214 -17.76 -17.19 -26.65
N TRP A 215 -19.04 -17.40 -26.94
CA TRP A 215 -19.96 -18.07 -26.02
C TRP A 215 -19.45 -19.46 -25.63
N ARG A 216 -19.00 -20.27 -26.58
CA ARG A 216 -18.47 -21.62 -26.31
C ARG A 216 -17.29 -21.61 -25.33
N TRP A 217 -16.28 -20.79 -25.57
CA TRP A 217 -15.11 -20.70 -24.68
C TRP A 217 -15.46 -20.08 -23.31
N PHE A 218 -16.39 -19.11 -23.30
CA PHE A 218 -16.91 -18.52 -22.07
C PHE A 218 -17.60 -19.59 -21.21
N SER A 219 -18.53 -20.37 -21.79
CA SER A 219 -19.27 -21.41 -21.07
C SER A 219 -18.34 -22.51 -20.54
N ILE A 220 -17.33 -22.94 -21.31
CA ILE A 220 -16.33 -23.90 -20.83
C ILE A 220 -15.63 -23.35 -19.59
N GLY A 221 -15.18 -22.10 -19.65
CA GLY A 221 -14.56 -21.42 -18.51
C GLY A 221 -15.50 -21.36 -17.31
N ALA A 222 -16.74 -20.92 -17.53
CA ALA A 222 -17.77 -20.80 -16.50
C ALA A 222 -18.07 -22.14 -15.82
N MET A 223 -18.18 -23.24 -16.57
CA MET A 223 -18.39 -24.56 -15.99
C MET A 223 -17.20 -25.04 -15.15
N ILE A 224 -15.97 -24.80 -15.60
CA ILE A 224 -14.75 -25.09 -14.81
C ILE A 224 -14.76 -24.26 -13.52
N GLY A 225 -15.09 -22.97 -13.63
CA GLY A 225 -15.17 -22.06 -12.49
C GLY A 225 -16.28 -22.44 -11.50
N LEU A 226 -17.45 -22.87 -11.99
CA LEU A 226 -18.56 -23.33 -11.16
C LEU A 226 -18.18 -24.60 -10.40
N ALA A 227 -17.62 -25.60 -11.10
CA ALA A 227 -17.22 -26.88 -10.51
C ALA A 227 -16.10 -26.70 -9.48
N PHE A 228 -15.04 -25.98 -9.83
CA PHE A 228 -13.95 -25.69 -8.91
C PHE A 228 -14.42 -24.80 -7.75
N GLY A 229 -15.23 -23.78 -8.04
CA GLY A 229 -15.80 -22.89 -7.03
C GLY A 229 -16.70 -23.62 -6.04
N ALA A 230 -17.44 -24.64 -6.49
CA ALA A 230 -18.27 -25.47 -5.61
C ALA A 230 -17.44 -26.24 -4.60
N ILE A 231 -16.29 -26.78 -5.02
CA ILE A 231 -15.36 -27.50 -4.15
C ILE A 231 -14.55 -26.55 -3.26
N TYR A 232 -14.02 -25.48 -3.85
CA TYR A 232 -13.07 -24.58 -3.20
C TYR A 232 -13.74 -23.53 -2.31
N VAL A 233 -14.89 -22.98 -2.70
CA VAL A 233 -15.60 -21.93 -1.93
C VAL A 233 -16.93 -22.46 -1.38
N GLY A 234 -17.73 -23.11 -2.22
CA GLY A 234 -19.09 -23.54 -1.87
C GLY A 234 -19.13 -24.53 -0.72
N LEU A 235 -18.34 -25.60 -0.81
CA LEU A 235 -18.30 -26.67 0.18
C LEU A 235 -17.85 -26.17 1.57
N PRO A 236 -16.73 -25.43 1.71
CA PRO A 236 -16.36 -24.82 2.99
C PRO A 236 -17.40 -23.85 3.54
N ALA A 237 -18.05 -23.06 2.68
CA ALA A 237 -19.04 -22.07 3.10
C ALA A 237 -20.33 -22.74 3.60
N VAL A 238 -20.84 -23.77 2.91
CA VAL A 238 -22.06 -24.49 3.34
C VAL A 238 -21.78 -25.34 4.58
N THR A 239 -20.68 -26.09 4.58
CA THR A 239 -20.33 -26.96 5.71
C THR A 239 -19.89 -26.18 6.94
N GLY A 240 -19.25 -25.02 6.78
CA GLY A 240 -18.85 -24.14 7.89
C GLY A 240 -20.01 -23.51 8.64
N VAL A 241 -21.24 -23.62 8.13
CA VAL A 241 -22.44 -23.17 8.83
C VAL A 241 -23.06 -24.28 9.66
N VAL A 242 -22.94 -25.54 9.21
CA VAL A 242 -23.51 -26.71 9.90
C VAL A 242 -22.50 -27.36 10.86
N LEU A 243 -21.23 -27.40 10.48
CA LEU A 243 -20.15 -28.04 11.22
C LEU A 243 -19.35 -27.01 12.01
N THR A 244 -18.81 -27.44 13.16
CA THR A 244 -17.90 -26.64 13.99
C THR A 244 -16.61 -26.28 13.26
N LYS A 245 -16.18 -27.09 12.29
CA LYS A 245 -15.09 -26.79 11.37
C LYS A 245 -15.57 -26.98 9.93
N PRO A 246 -15.41 -25.97 9.06
CA PRO A 246 -15.77 -26.11 7.65
C PRO A 246 -14.98 -27.24 7.01
N LEU A 247 -15.64 -28.07 6.22
CA LEU A 247 -14.99 -29.10 5.42
C LEU A 247 -14.23 -28.43 4.28
N GLN A 248 -12.91 -28.36 4.41
CA GLN A 248 -12.01 -27.81 3.41
C GLN A 248 -11.22 -28.95 2.77
N LEU A 249 -11.65 -29.40 1.57
CA LEU A 249 -10.87 -30.36 0.79
C LEU A 249 -9.54 -29.76 0.32
N ILE A 250 -9.57 -28.45 0.03
CA ILE A 250 -8.40 -27.66 -0.31
C ILE A 250 -8.27 -26.53 0.73
N PRO A 251 -7.16 -26.45 1.48
CA PRO A 251 -6.97 -25.42 2.49
C PRO A 251 -6.97 -24.00 1.91
N ILE A 252 -7.73 -23.10 2.55
CA ILE A 252 -7.83 -21.69 2.21
C ILE A 252 -7.19 -20.87 3.35
N PRO A 253 -6.40 -19.83 3.07
CA PRO A 253 -6.03 -19.31 1.76
C PRO A 253 -4.88 -20.06 1.06
N TRP A 254 -4.07 -20.80 1.82
CA TRP A 254 -2.98 -21.63 1.32
C TRP A 254 -2.59 -22.69 2.35
N ILE A 255 -1.79 -23.67 1.92
CA ILE A 255 -1.14 -24.63 2.82
C ILE A 255 0.16 -23.99 3.32
N ASP A 256 0.30 -23.82 4.64
CA ASP A 256 1.55 -23.38 5.26
C ASP A 256 2.52 -24.56 5.35
N LEU A 257 3.52 -24.57 4.47
CA LEU A 257 4.60 -25.55 4.49
C LEU A 257 5.81 -25.04 5.26
N THR A 258 5.86 -23.76 5.62
CA THR A 258 7.03 -23.10 6.22
C THR A 258 7.43 -23.74 7.54
N ARG A 259 6.44 -24.11 8.36
CA ARG A 259 6.70 -24.78 9.65
C ARG A 259 7.46 -26.10 9.46
N ILE A 260 7.09 -26.86 8.43
CA ILE A 260 7.69 -28.16 8.10
C ILE A 260 9.05 -27.96 7.41
N THR A 261 9.13 -27.02 6.46
CA THR A 261 10.34 -26.79 5.68
C THR A 261 11.40 -26.00 6.42
N SER A 262 11.07 -25.39 7.56
CA SER A 262 11.98 -24.55 8.36
C SER A 262 13.27 -25.26 8.80
N SER A 263 13.26 -26.60 8.86
CA SER A 263 14.43 -27.41 9.21
C SER A 263 15.49 -27.48 8.11
N PHE A 264 15.10 -27.44 6.84
CA PHE A 264 16.03 -27.57 5.70
C PHE A 264 16.09 -26.33 4.80
N VAL A 265 15.05 -25.49 4.77
CA VAL A 265 15.02 -24.18 4.10
C VAL A 265 14.69 -23.09 5.12
N PRO A 266 15.65 -22.69 5.98
CA PRO A 266 15.41 -21.69 7.01
C PRO A 266 15.06 -20.32 6.41
N ALA A 267 14.34 -19.50 7.19
CA ALA A 267 13.96 -18.14 6.85
C ALA A 267 13.24 -17.95 5.49
N THR A 268 12.58 -19.00 4.97
CA THR A 268 11.90 -18.95 3.67
C THR A 268 10.40 -19.17 3.83
N PRO A 269 9.54 -18.20 3.43
CA PRO A 269 8.10 -18.37 3.49
C PRO A 269 7.62 -19.27 2.33
N ILE A 270 7.55 -20.57 2.58
CA ILE A 270 7.04 -21.58 1.66
C ILE A 270 5.56 -21.85 1.98
N GLY A 271 4.70 -21.46 1.06
CA GLY A 271 3.28 -21.84 1.05
C GLY A 271 2.93 -22.54 -0.25
N PHE A 272 1.75 -23.14 -0.32
CA PHE A 272 1.20 -23.66 -1.58
C PHE A 272 -0.26 -23.23 -1.74
N THR A 273 -0.54 -22.48 -2.80
CA THR A 273 -1.89 -22.09 -3.20
C THR A 273 -2.42 -23.05 -4.26
N ALA A 274 -3.28 -23.97 -3.82
CA ALA A 274 -3.99 -24.91 -4.68
C ALA A 274 -5.21 -24.26 -5.36
N HIS A 275 -5.05 -23.04 -5.91
CA HIS A 275 -6.13 -22.27 -6.52
C HIS A 275 -5.99 -22.27 -8.05
N LEU A 276 -7.00 -22.73 -8.79
CA LEU A 276 -6.92 -22.77 -10.26
C LEU A 276 -6.79 -21.40 -10.91
N GLY A 277 -7.25 -20.33 -10.27
CA GLY A 277 -7.20 -18.97 -10.85
C GLY A 277 -5.78 -18.47 -11.17
N THR A 278 -4.75 -18.90 -10.43
CA THR A 278 -3.36 -18.55 -10.76
C THR A 278 -2.91 -19.25 -12.04
N ILE A 279 -3.34 -20.49 -12.28
CA ILE A 279 -3.09 -21.22 -13.54
C ILE A 279 -3.79 -20.48 -14.70
N PHE A 280 -5.03 -20.03 -14.51
CA PHE A 280 -5.75 -19.25 -15.53
C PHE A 280 -5.08 -17.91 -15.83
N ASN A 281 -4.56 -17.21 -14.82
CA ASN A 281 -3.71 -16.03 -15.04
C ASN A 281 -2.51 -16.38 -15.93
N GLY A 282 -1.89 -17.53 -15.67
CA GLY A 282 -0.78 -18.03 -16.47
C GLY A 282 -1.13 -18.32 -17.94
N LEU A 283 -2.37 -18.70 -18.24
CA LEU A 283 -2.83 -18.96 -19.61
C LEU A 283 -2.96 -17.67 -20.45
N VAL A 284 -3.18 -16.53 -19.78
CA VAL A 284 -3.51 -15.25 -20.41
C VAL A 284 -2.31 -14.29 -20.44
N LEU A 285 -1.54 -14.25 -19.35
CA LEU A 285 -0.46 -13.27 -19.17
C LEU A 285 0.74 -13.54 -20.10
N PRO A 286 1.53 -12.51 -20.45
CA PRO A 286 2.73 -12.67 -21.25
C PRO A 286 3.71 -13.66 -20.63
N PHE A 287 4.15 -14.66 -21.42
CA PHE A 287 4.96 -15.78 -20.93
C PHE A 287 6.20 -15.33 -20.16
N TRP A 288 6.93 -14.35 -20.70
CA TRP A 288 8.19 -13.88 -20.09
C TRP A 288 8.00 -13.12 -18.79
N ALA A 289 6.82 -12.51 -18.56
CA ALA A 289 6.50 -11.90 -17.28
C ALA A 289 6.29 -12.98 -16.19
N ILE A 290 5.64 -14.10 -16.54
CA ILE A 290 5.42 -15.22 -15.62
C ILE A 290 6.74 -15.92 -15.30
N VAL A 291 7.58 -16.17 -16.31
CA VAL A 291 8.93 -16.74 -16.09
C VAL A 291 9.75 -15.85 -15.16
N GLY A 292 9.70 -14.53 -15.36
CA GLY A 292 10.37 -13.58 -14.47
C GLY A 292 9.90 -13.71 -13.02
N THR A 293 8.58 -13.80 -12.83
CA THR A 293 7.97 -13.99 -11.50
C THR A 293 8.43 -15.30 -10.86
N PHE A 294 8.40 -16.41 -11.62
CA PHE A 294 8.84 -17.71 -11.15
C PHE A 294 10.33 -17.73 -10.77
N LEU A 295 11.20 -17.13 -11.59
CA LEU A 295 12.62 -17.00 -11.27
C LEU A 295 12.84 -16.18 -9.99
N GLY A 296 12.03 -15.14 -9.77
CA GLY A 296 12.11 -14.36 -8.53
C GLY A 296 11.69 -15.15 -7.28
N VAL A 297 10.67 -15.99 -7.39
CA VAL A 297 10.31 -16.96 -6.33
C VAL A 297 11.49 -17.88 -6.04
N VAL A 298 12.09 -18.47 -7.07
CA VAL A 298 13.25 -19.38 -6.92
C VAL A 298 14.43 -18.67 -6.26
N VAL A 299 14.78 -17.47 -6.73
CA VAL A 299 15.86 -16.66 -6.14
C VAL A 299 15.58 -16.36 -4.68
N HIS A 300 14.35 -15.98 -4.32
CA HIS A 300 13.97 -15.74 -2.93
C HIS A 300 14.11 -17.01 -2.07
N THR A 301 13.65 -18.15 -2.58
CA THR A 301 13.73 -19.45 -1.89
C THR A 301 15.17 -19.91 -1.67
N VAL A 302 16.07 -19.65 -2.61
CA VAL A 302 17.50 -20.02 -2.51
C VAL A 302 18.30 -19.01 -1.68
N ALA A 303 18.02 -17.71 -1.84
CA ALA A 303 18.79 -16.66 -1.18
C ALA A 303 18.47 -16.55 0.31
N SER A 304 17.22 -16.75 0.73
CA SER A 304 16.83 -16.53 2.14
C SER A 304 17.60 -17.41 3.15
N PRO A 305 17.82 -18.71 2.90
CA PRO A 305 18.68 -19.53 3.77
C PRO A 305 20.14 -19.06 3.82
N ILE A 306 20.67 -18.57 2.69
CA ILE A 306 22.04 -18.05 2.60
C ILE A 306 22.16 -16.77 3.44
N LEU A 307 21.19 -15.87 3.31
CA LEU A 307 21.11 -14.64 4.09
C LEU A 307 20.97 -14.90 5.59
N TYR A 308 20.20 -15.92 5.97
CA TYR A 308 20.08 -16.36 7.36
C TYR A 308 21.43 -16.85 7.91
N LYS A 309 22.12 -17.73 7.17
CA LYS A 309 23.47 -18.21 7.55
C LYS A 309 24.51 -17.09 7.61
N ALA A 310 24.34 -16.03 6.82
CA ALA A 310 25.18 -14.83 6.84
C ALA A 310 24.83 -13.85 7.98
N GLY A 311 23.87 -14.18 8.87
CA GLY A 311 23.47 -13.32 9.99
C GLY A 311 22.63 -12.09 9.61
N LEU A 312 22.14 -12.01 8.36
CA LEU A 312 21.39 -10.84 7.87
C LEU A 312 19.90 -10.87 8.23
N LEU A 313 19.40 -11.96 8.82
CA LEU A 313 18.00 -12.19 9.20
C LEU A 313 17.87 -12.51 10.71
N PRO A 314 18.23 -11.58 11.62
CA PRO A 314 18.35 -11.85 13.06
C PRO A 314 17.01 -12.10 13.77
N HIS A 315 15.88 -11.62 13.23
CA HIS A 315 14.59 -11.74 13.90
C HIS A 315 13.86 -13.04 13.60
N TRP A 316 14.29 -13.79 12.57
CA TRP A 316 13.65 -15.05 12.22
C TRP A 316 13.99 -16.16 13.23
N ARG A 317 12.98 -16.95 13.61
CA ARG A 317 13.12 -18.12 14.47
C ARG A 317 12.43 -19.33 13.87
N GLN A 318 12.96 -20.52 14.16
CA GLN A 318 12.34 -21.77 13.74
C GLN A 318 10.93 -21.91 14.35
N GLY A 319 9.98 -22.42 13.57
CA GLY A 319 8.58 -22.57 13.97
C GLY A 319 7.66 -21.38 13.60
N MET A 320 8.21 -20.26 13.12
CA MET A 320 7.41 -19.17 12.54
C MET A 320 6.63 -19.67 11.30
N GLY A 321 5.36 -19.25 11.16
CA GLY A 321 4.55 -19.55 9.99
C GLY A 321 4.93 -18.70 8.77
N VAL A 322 4.22 -18.90 7.65
CA VAL A 322 4.45 -18.17 6.39
C VAL A 322 4.38 -16.66 6.60
N ILE A 323 3.36 -16.17 7.32
CA ILE A 323 3.09 -14.74 7.47
C ILE A 323 4.16 -14.08 8.36
N GLU A 324 4.45 -14.70 9.50
CA GLU A 324 5.47 -14.20 10.43
C GLU A 324 6.84 -14.21 9.76
N THR A 325 7.20 -15.31 9.08
CA THR A 325 8.46 -15.44 8.34
C THR A 325 8.58 -14.38 7.24
N PHE A 326 7.53 -14.19 6.44
CA PHE A 326 7.52 -13.14 5.41
C PHE A 326 7.69 -11.74 6.02
N PHE A 327 7.03 -11.47 7.15
CA PHE A 327 7.14 -10.17 7.81
C PHE A 327 8.55 -9.90 8.33
N VAL A 328 9.12 -10.79 9.16
CA VAL A 328 10.43 -10.55 9.79
C VAL A 328 11.54 -10.49 8.74
N THR A 329 11.54 -11.37 7.76
CA THR A 329 12.57 -11.37 6.69
C THR A 329 12.44 -10.16 5.76
N ARG A 330 11.23 -9.63 5.60
CA ARG A 330 11.00 -8.37 4.88
C ARG A 330 11.57 -7.20 5.62
N VAL A 331 11.32 -7.07 6.93
CA VAL A 331 11.90 -6.02 7.76
C VAL A 331 13.43 -6.11 7.79
N ASP A 332 13.97 -7.32 7.94
CA ASP A 332 15.41 -7.54 8.09
C ASP A 332 16.23 -7.28 6.82
N PHE A 333 15.71 -7.68 5.65
CA PHE A 333 16.48 -7.61 4.40
C PHE A 333 15.64 -7.25 3.17
N TRP A 334 14.57 -8.00 2.90
CA TRP A 334 13.90 -7.95 1.58
C TRP A 334 13.23 -6.61 1.27
N MET A 335 12.81 -5.84 2.28
CA MET A 335 12.30 -4.48 2.10
C MET A 335 13.37 -3.56 1.52
N SER A 336 14.54 -3.47 2.18
CA SER A 336 15.66 -2.65 1.73
C SER A 336 16.16 -3.09 0.34
N PHE A 337 16.28 -4.41 0.12
CA PHE A 337 16.69 -4.94 -1.18
C PHE A 337 15.69 -4.61 -2.29
N GLY A 338 14.39 -4.78 -2.02
CA GLY A 338 13.30 -4.45 -2.95
C GLY A 338 13.21 -2.96 -3.29
N ILE A 339 13.49 -2.07 -2.33
CA ILE A 339 13.62 -0.63 -2.58
C ILE A 339 14.70 -0.37 -3.64
N GLY A 340 15.88 -0.95 -3.47
CA GLY A 340 17.00 -0.81 -4.43
C GLY A 340 16.64 -1.25 -5.84
N ILE A 341 16.03 -2.43 -5.98
CA ILE A 341 15.60 -2.96 -7.27
C ILE A 341 14.55 -2.06 -7.94
N THR A 342 13.56 -1.62 -7.16
CA THR A 342 12.48 -0.79 -7.70
C THR A 342 12.99 0.59 -8.11
N LEU A 343 13.96 1.15 -7.39
CA LEU A 343 14.66 2.38 -7.79
C LEU A 343 15.42 2.22 -9.11
N ALA A 344 16.14 1.11 -9.30
CA ALA A 344 16.85 0.84 -10.54
C ALA A 344 15.89 0.72 -11.73
N ILE A 345 14.78 0.01 -11.56
CA ILE A 345 13.77 -0.17 -12.63
C ILE A 345 13.03 1.12 -12.90
N ALA A 346 12.71 1.90 -11.87
CA ALA A 346 12.17 3.24 -12.05
C ALA A 346 13.15 4.06 -12.92
N LEU A 347 14.44 4.11 -12.57
CA LEU A 347 15.47 4.83 -13.32
C LEU A 347 15.60 4.34 -14.78
N ILE A 348 15.57 3.02 -15.01
CA ILE A 348 15.55 2.44 -16.36
C ILE A 348 14.28 2.87 -17.12
N GLY A 349 13.12 2.82 -16.47
CA GLY A 349 11.83 3.24 -17.04
C GLY A 349 11.84 4.72 -17.42
N PHE A 350 12.29 5.59 -16.52
CA PHE A 350 12.51 7.02 -16.78
C PHE A 350 13.45 7.19 -17.99
N TYR A 351 14.62 6.56 -17.98
CA TYR A 351 15.60 6.67 -19.05
C TYR A 351 15.05 6.23 -20.41
N GLN A 352 14.34 5.10 -20.48
CA GLN A 352 13.72 4.62 -21.72
C GLN A 352 12.67 5.60 -22.26
N VAL A 353 11.85 6.16 -21.39
CA VAL A 353 10.81 7.13 -21.76
C VAL A 353 11.44 8.44 -22.23
N PHE A 354 12.37 9.01 -21.47
CA PHE A 354 13.05 10.26 -21.83
C PHE A 354 13.88 10.10 -23.11
N SER A 355 14.66 9.03 -23.24
CA SER A 355 15.43 8.78 -24.48
C SER A 355 14.53 8.61 -25.71
N THR A 356 13.34 8.04 -25.56
CA THR A 356 12.34 7.93 -26.64
C THR A 356 11.75 9.30 -26.99
N LEU A 357 11.44 10.13 -25.99
CA LEU A 357 10.99 11.51 -26.18
C LEU A 357 12.06 12.36 -26.89
N PHE A 358 13.31 12.32 -26.45
CA PHE A 358 14.41 13.06 -27.08
C PHE A 358 14.65 12.62 -28.53
N ARG A 359 14.62 11.31 -28.81
CA ARG A 359 14.79 10.78 -30.18
C ARG A 359 13.60 11.09 -31.10
N ARG A 360 12.39 11.16 -30.56
CA ARG A 360 11.16 11.50 -31.32
C ARG A 360 10.83 13.00 -31.27
N GLY A 361 11.58 13.79 -30.51
CA GLY A 361 11.35 15.21 -30.25
C GLY A 361 11.39 16.10 -31.49
N ALA A 362 12.00 15.64 -32.58
CA ALA A 362 11.96 16.34 -33.87
C ALA A 362 10.66 16.11 -34.68
N LYS A 363 9.81 15.13 -34.32
CA LYS A 363 8.55 14.80 -35.05
C LYS A 363 7.28 14.79 -34.20
N LEU A 364 7.38 14.78 -32.87
CA LEU A 364 6.25 14.96 -31.95
C LEU A 364 5.83 16.44 -31.88
N ARG A 365 5.41 17.02 -33.01
CA ARG A 365 4.48 18.14 -32.91
C ARG A 365 3.23 17.57 -32.26
N LEU A 366 2.77 18.14 -31.15
CA LEU A 366 1.41 18.05 -30.62
C LEU A 366 0.39 18.62 -31.64
N ARG A 367 0.52 18.28 -32.93
CA ARG A 367 -0.55 18.41 -33.89
C ARG A 367 -1.61 17.44 -33.41
N ALA A 368 -2.65 18.02 -32.83
CA ALA A 368 -3.86 17.33 -32.42
C ALA A 368 -4.23 16.30 -33.48
N SER A 369 -3.92 15.03 -33.24
CA SER A 369 -4.54 13.95 -33.99
C SER A 369 -6.03 14.18 -33.79
N LYS A 370 -6.75 14.50 -34.88
CA LYS A 370 -8.18 14.73 -34.78
C LYS A 370 -8.79 13.49 -34.11
N PRO A 371 -9.57 13.65 -33.02
CA PRO A 371 -10.24 12.53 -32.40
C PRO A 371 -11.11 11.80 -33.43
N PRO A 372 -11.29 10.47 -33.28
CA PRO A 372 -12.34 9.76 -34.01
C PRO A 372 -13.68 10.50 -33.85
N PRO A 373 -14.43 10.74 -34.94
CA PRO A 373 -15.69 11.47 -34.86
C PRO A 373 -16.69 10.68 -33.98
N GLY A 374 -17.45 11.41 -33.16
CA GLY A 374 -18.52 10.82 -32.34
C GLY A 374 -18.10 10.13 -31.03
N ARG A 375 -16.80 9.96 -30.74
CA ARG A 375 -16.29 9.31 -29.51
C ARG A 375 -16.58 10.07 -28.20
N GLY A 376 -16.93 11.35 -28.29
CA GLY A 376 -17.23 12.20 -27.12
C GLY A 376 -15.98 12.80 -26.47
N ASP A 377 -14.93 13.05 -27.26
CA ASP A 377 -13.71 13.72 -26.83
C ASP A 377 -13.94 15.18 -26.42
N PHE A 378 -13.23 15.61 -25.38
CA PHE A 378 -13.13 17.00 -24.96
C PHE A 378 -11.70 17.55 -25.19
N PRO A 379 -11.53 18.88 -25.29
CA PRO A 379 -10.21 19.47 -25.47
C PRO A 379 -9.22 19.08 -24.36
N VAL A 380 -8.02 18.62 -24.74
CA VAL A 380 -6.99 18.16 -23.78
C VAL A 380 -6.56 19.27 -22.81
N TRP A 381 -6.56 20.54 -23.26
CA TRP A 381 -6.21 21.66 -22.40
C TRP A 381 -7.23 21.87 -21.26
N ILE A 382 -8.52 21.59 -21.49
CA ILE A 382 -9.54 21.62 -20.43
C ILE A 382 -9.27 20.52 -19.42
N ALA A 383 -8.91 19.33 -19.88
CA ALA A 383 -8.53 18.22 -19.01
C ALA A 383 -7.35 18.60 -18.10
N LEU A 384 -6.28 19.15 -18.68
CA LEU A 384 -5.11 19.59 -17.92
C LEU A 384 -5.45 20.76 -16.98
N GLY A 385 -6.26 21.72 -17.42
CA GLY A 385 -6.73 22.83 -16.56
C GLY A 385 -7.53 22.34 -15.36
N LEU A 386 -8.44 21.40 -15.56
CA LEU A 386 -9.21 20.79 -14.47
C LEU A 386 -8.33 19.96 -13.51
N TYR A 387 -7.29 19.30 -14.02
CA TYR A 387 -6.29 18.64 -13.17
C TYR A 387 -5.49 19.64 -12.31
N VAL A 388 -5.07 20.76 -12.91
CA VAL A 388 -4.36 21.82 -12.17
C VAL A 388 -5.27 22.39 -11.08
N LEU A 389 -6.54 22.67 -11.42
CA LEU A 389 -7.53 23.15 -10.47
C LEU A 389 -7.79 22.15 -9.34
N SER A 390 -7.95 20.87 -9.66
CA SER A 390 -8.17 19.82 -8.65
C SER A 390 -6.95 19.64 -7.74
N THR A 391 -5.74 19.76 -8.30
CA THR A 391 -4.49 19.74 -7.52
C THR A 391 -4.43 20.93 -6.56
N PHE A 392 -4.75 22.14 -7.03
CA PHE A 392 -4.82 23.31 -6.15
C PHE A 392 -5.90 23.18 -5.08
N ALA A 393 -7.04 22.54 -5.37
CA ALA A 393 -8.05 22.26 -4.36
C ALA A 393 -7.52 21.35 -3.23
N ILE A 394 -6.76 20.30 -3.56
CA ILE A 394 -6.08 19.45 -2.55
C ILE A 394 -5.08 20.29 -1.73
N LEU A 395 -4.29 21.14 -2.39
CA LEU A 395 -3.33 22.02 -1.70
C LEU A 395 -4.03 23.02 -0.78
N GLY A 396 -5.19 23.55 -1.19
CA GLY A 396 -6.03 24.41 -0.36
C GLY A 396 -6.53 23.68 0.89
N ILE A 397 -7.01 22.45 0.75
CA ILE A 397 -7.39 21.59 1.89
C ILE A 397 -6.18 21.34 2.78
N ALA A 398 -5.03 20.97 2.22
CA ALA A 398 -3.81 20.74 2.98
C ALA A 398 -3.36 21.99 3.76
N LYS A 399 -3.46 23.18 3.16
CA LYS A 399 -3.16 24.45 3.84
C LYS A 399 -4.09 24.73 5.02
N VAL A 400 -5.37 24.37 4.92
CA VAL A 400 -6.34 24.54 6.01
C VAL A 400 -6.08 23.54 7.16
N LEU A 401 -5.68 22.31 6.83
CA LEU A 401 -5.49 21.25 7.82
C LEU A 401 -4.14 21.29 8.53
N LEU A 402 -3.12 21.90 7.91
CA LEU A 402 -1.72 21.83 8.34
C LEU A 402 -1.20 23.24 8.67
N PRO A 403 -1.06 23.61 9.96
CA PRO A 403 -0.65 24.96 10.36
C PRO A 403 0.70 25.40 9.79
N ASP A 404 1.67 24.48 9.73
CA ASP A 404 3.01 24.72 9.20
C ASP A 404 3.12 24.57 7.67
N PHE A 405 1.99 24.53 6.95
CA PHE A 405 1.95 24.25 5.51
C PHE A 405 2.92 25.12 4.70
N SER A 406 3.01 26.42 4.99
CA SER A 406 3.87 27.35 4.23
C SER A 406 5.32 26.92 4.17
N ARG A 407 5.85 26.32 5.25
CA ARG A 407 7.24 25.81 5.31
C ARG A 407 7.44 24.59 4.41
N PHE A 408 6.39 23.80 4.21
CA PHE A 408 6.41 22.55 3.45
C PHE A 408 5.65 22.65 2.12
N ALA A 409 5.21 23.84 1.71
CA ALA A 409 4.36 24.01 0.53
C ALA A 409 5.04 23.54 -0.77
N TRP A 410 6.37 23.74 -0.87
CA TRP A 410 7.17 23.28 -2.01
C TRP A 410 7.04 21.77 -2.23
N PHE A 411 6.90 21.01 -1.14
CA PHE A 411 6.80 19.56 -1.17
C PHE A 411 5.43 19.11 -1.73
N PHE A 412 4.35 19.78 -1.36
CA PHE A 412 3.02 19.54 -1.93
C PHE A 412 2.96 19.92 -3.41
N LEU A 413 3.58 21.04 -3.78
CA LEU A 413 3.69 21.51 -5.18
C LEU A 413 4.50 20.53 -6.03
N PHE A 414 5.63 20.04 -5.52
CA PHE A 414 6.44 19.02 -6.17
C PHE A 414 5.61 17.76 -6.43
N PHE A 415 4.86 17.28 -5.44
CA PHE A 415 4.04 16.08 -5.64
C PHE A 415 2.92 16.29 -6.66
N GLY A 416 2.21 17.41 -6.58
CA GLY A 416 1.06 17.68 -7.45
C GLY A 416 1.43 17.96 -8.91
N PHE A 417 2.50 18.71 -9.14
CA PHE A 417 2.84 19.23 -10.48
C PHE A 417 4.03 18.57 -11.15
N ILE A 418 4.90 17.89 -10.40
CA ILE A 418 6.11 17.26 -10.94
C ILE A 418 5.99 15.74 -10.81
N TYR A 419 5.99 15.23 -9.57
CA TYR A 419 6.06 13.79 -9.33
C TYR A 419 4.86 13.03 -9.88
N THR A 420 3.63 13.42 -9.51
CA THR A 420 2.41 12.70 -9.92
C THR A 420 2.19 12.70 -11.43
N PRO A 421 2.34 13.82 -12.17
CA PRO A 421 2.25 13.81 -13.63
C PRO A 421 3.31 12.93 -14.29
N ILE A 422 4.57 13.02 -13.86
CA ILE A 422 5.66 12.22 -14.45
C ILE A 422 5.45 10.73 -14.14
N GLN A 423 5.18 10.38 -12.88
CA GLN A 423 4.90 9.00 -12.48
C GLN A 423 3.69 8.44 -13.25
N SER A 424 2.61 9.22 -13.39
CA SER A 424 1.41 8.79 -14.10
C SER A 424 1.67 8.57 -15.58
N TYR A 425 2.46 9.44 -16.22
CA TYR A 425 2.83 9.27 -17.63
C TYR A 425 3.68 8.02 -17.87
N ILE A 426 4.68 7.77 -17.04
CA ILE A 426 5.52 6.57 -17.17
C ILE A 426 4.71 5.31 -16.95
N ASN A 427 3.86 5.31 -15.92
CA ASN A 427 2.95 4.20 -15.68
C ASN A 427 1.94 4.02 -16.81
N ALA A 428 1.46 5.09 -17.45
CA ALA A 428 0.60 4.98 -18.63
C ALA A 428 1.33 4.29 -19.79
N MET A 429 2.59 4.64 -20.03
CA MET A 429 3.41 4.00 -21.06
C MET A 429 3.73 2.54 -20.74
N LEU A 430 4.18 2.25 -19.52
CA LEU A 430 4.48 0.89 -19.07
C LEU A 430 3.24 0.02 -19.09
N TRP A 431 2.09 0.55 -18.68
CA TRP A 431 0.84 -0.17 -18.71
C TRP A 431 0.36 -0.42 -20.15
N ALA A 432 0.42 0.59 -21.01
CA ALA A 432 0.02 0.45 -22.41
C ALA A 432 0.96 -0.44 -23.22
N THR A 433 2.22 -0.63 -22.81
CA THR A 433 3.16 -1.53 -23.49
C THR A 433 3.20 -2.91 -22.86
N VAL A 434 3.44 -2.99 -21.56
CA VAL A 434 3.74 -4.22 -20.83
C VAL A 434 2.59 -4.63 -19.90
N GLY A 435 1.69 -3.69 -19.57
CA GLY A 435 0.58 -3.89 -18.63
C GLY A 435 1.05 -4.20 -17.21
N GLN A 436 2.13 -3.53 -16.81
CA GLN A 436 2.64 -3.49 -15.44
C GLN A 436 2.87 -2.04 -15.04
N THR A 437 2.84 -1.76 -13.74
CA THR A 437 3.19 -0.46 -13.17
C THR A 437 4.52 -0.54 -12.45
N VAL A 438 5.19 0.61 -12.34
CA VAL A 438 6.34 0.81 -11.47
C VAL A 438 6.05 2.02 -10.60
N SER A 439 6.12 1.83 -9.29
CA SER A 439 6.04 2.90 -8.32
C SER A 439 7.30 2.89 -7.48
N ILE A 440 7.88 4.06 -7.24
CA ILE A 440 8.98 4.17 -6.29
C ILE A 440 8.37 3.95 -4.89
N PRO A 441 8.82 2.94 -4.13
CA PRO A 441 8.26 2.63 -2.84
C PRO A 441 8.65 3.72 -1.82
N TYR A 442 7.75 3.99 -0.89
CA TYR A 442 7.98 4.88 0.26
C TYR A 442 8.36 6.32 -0.06
N VAL A 443 8.13 6.85 -1.29
CA VAL A 443 8.53 8.23 -1.61
C VAL A 443 7.82 9.24 -0.72
N ARG A 444 6.52 9.04 -0.46
CA ARG A 444 5.75 9.90 0.43
C ARG A 444 6.35 9.88 1.83
N GLU A 445 6.54 8.69 2.38
CA GLU A 445 7.01 8.44 3.73
C GLU A 445 8.45 8.96 3.93
N ALA A 446 9.35 8.64 3.01
CA ALA A 446 10.72 9.12 3.01
C ALA A 446 10.78 10.65 2.94
N THR A 447 9.96 11.27 2.10
CA THR A 447 9.98 12.73 1.96
C THR A 447 9.39 13.42 3.20
N ILE A 448 8.35 12.86 3.84
CA ILE A 448 7.84 13.37 5.13
C ILE A 448 8.94 13.31 6.19
N ILE A 449 9.64 12.18 6.31
CA ILE A 449 10.70 11.99 7.30
C ILE A 449 11.88 12.93 7.01
N LEU A 450 12.34 13.00 5.76
CA LEU A 450 13.48 13.84 5.35
C LEU A 450 13.17 15.33 5.36
N SER A 451 11.90 15.73 5.29
CA SER A 451 11.49 17.14 5.40
C SER A 451 11.80 17.73 6.79
N GLY A 452 12.02 16.90 7.81
CA GLY A 452 12.21 17.32 9.18
C GLY A 452 10.91 17.74 9.89
N TYR A 453 9.75 17.41 9.31
CA TYR A 453 8.45 17.64 9.92
C TYR A 453 8.33 16.91 11.26
N ARG A 454 7.79 17.59 12.28
CA ARG A 454 7.60 17.05 13.62
C ARG A 454 6.11 17.04 13.94
N GLY A 455 5.51 15.84 13.95
CA GLY A 455 4.09 15.67 14.21
C GLY A 455 3.49 14.50 13.44
N VAL A 456 2.25 14.18 13.79
CA VAL A 456 1.48 13.04 13.27
C VAL A 456 0.51 13.46 12.17
N ASP A 457 0.03 14.69 12.21
CA ASP A 457 -0.96 15.29 11.32
C ASP A 457 -0.55 15.24 9.83
N ILE A 458 0.72 15.48 9.48
CA ILE A 458 1.21 15.40 8.09
C ILE A 458 0.97 14.02 7.44
N TRP A 459 0.91 12.95 8.24
CA TRP A 459 0.65 11.59 7.76
C TRP A 459 -0.81 11.37 7.34
N PHE A 460 -1.71 12.23 7.80
CA PHE A 460 -3.13 12.17 7.51
C PHE A 460 -3.60 13.22 6.51
N VAL A 461 -2.82 14.30 6.31
CA VAL A 461 -3.16 15.34 5.34
C VAL A 461 -3.15 14.76 3.92
N PRO A 462 -4.14 15.10 3.07
CA PRO A 462 -4.14 14.66 1.69
C PRO A 462 -2.96 15.26 0.92
N ILE A 463 -2.07 14.39 0.43
CA ILE A 463 -0.95 14.75 -0.42
C ILE A 463 -1.29 14.32 -1.84
N PRO A 464 -1.10 15.15 -2.88
CA PRO A 464 -1.44 14.83 -4.27
C PRO A 464 -0.46 13.81 -4.88
N VAL A 465 -0.39 12.62 -4.30
CA VAL A 465 0.36 11.47 -4.77
C VAL A 465 -0.63 10.45 -5.30
N ALA A 466 -0.66 10.30 -6.62
CA ALA A 466 -1.55 9.35 -7.28
C ALA A 466 -0.87 8.74 -8.51
N ASN A 467 -1.42 7.62 -8.98
CA ASN A 467 -1.01 7.01 -10.23
C ASN A 467 -2.21 6.92 -11.17
N TYR A 468 -2.29 7.87 -12.10
CA TYR A 468 -3.33 7.88 -13.13
C TYR A 468 -2.94 7.07 -14.37
N GLY A 469 -1.78 6.41 -14.38
CA GLY A 469 -1.29 5.66 -15.54
C GLY A 469 -2.15 4.44 -15.90
N VAL A 470 -2.71 3.75 -14.91
CA VAL A 470 -3.54 2.54 -15.14
C VAL A 470 -4.88 2.89 -15.79
N THR A 471 -5.37 4.13 -15.62
CA THR A 471 -6.69 4.55 -16.08
C THR A 471 -6.77 4.63 -17.60
N VAL A 472 -5.64 4.77 -18.29
CA VAL A 472 -5.57 4.78 -19.76
C VAL A 472 -6.13 3.50 -20.39
N GLN A 473 -6.01 2.35 -19.70
CA GLN A 473 -6.64 1.11 -20.18
C GLN A 473 -8.16 1.24 -20.18
N LYS A 474 -8.77 1.85 -19.16
CA LYS A 474 -10.24 2.00 -19.10
C LYS A 474 -10.74 2.82 -20.28
N PHE A 475 -10.09 3.93 -20.60
CA PHE A 475 -10.42 4.71 -21.80
C PHE A 475 -10.21 3.92 -23.09
N ARG A 476 -9.15 3.10 -23.18
CA ARG A 476 -8.92 2.23 -24.34
C ARG A 476 -10.00 1.16 -24.48
N VAL A 477 -10.45 0.54 -23.40
CA VAL A 477 -11.55 -0.45 -23.46
C VAL A 477 -12.84 0.24 -23.91
N THR A 478 -13.16 1.42 -23.35
CA THR A 478 -14.32 2.23 -23.76
C THR A 478 -14.31 2.57 -25.25
N GLU A 479 -13.12 2.88 -25.79
CA GLU A 479 -12.96 3.09 -27.23
C GLU A 479 -13.21 1.81 -28.03
N LEU A 480 -12.63 0.67 -27.62
CA LEU A 480 -12.78 -0.61 -28.31
C LEU A 480 -14.23 -1.13 -28.28
N THR A 481 -14.99 -0.85 -27.22
CA THR A 481 -16.41 -1.23 -27.15
C THR A 481 -17.33 -0.32 -27.96
N GLY A 482 -16.81 0.79 -28.53
CA GLY A 482 -17.61 1.78 -29.26
C GLY A 482 -18.55 2.56 -28.35
N THR A 483 -18.12 2.82 -27.10
CA THR A 483 -18.90 3.56 -26.10
C THR A 483 -18.42 5.01 -26.05
N LYS A 484 -19.34 5.97 -25.97
CA LYS A 484 -18.97 7.39 -25.80
C LYS A 484 -18.34 7.65 -24.43
N PHE A 485 -17.31 8.49 -24.38
CA PHE A 485 -16.71 8.90 -23.10
C PHE A 485 -17.68 9.67 -22.19
N THR A 486 -18.69 10.33 -22.78
CA THR A 486 -19.77 10.98 -22.02
C THR A 486 -20.58 9.99 -21.17
N SER A 487 -20.71 8.73 -21.58
CA SER A 487 -21.39 7.70 -20.79
C SER A 487 -20.63 7.40 -19.50
N LEU A 488 -19.30 7.43 -19.52
CA LEU A 488 -18.49 7.28 -18.30
C LEU A 488 -18.66 8.49 -17.36
N ILE A 489 -18.72 9.71 -17.90
CA ILE A 489 -18.95 10.92 -17.10
C ILE A 489 -20.30 10.83 -16.39
N LYS A 490 -21.35 10.46 -17.12
CA LYS A 490 -22.69 10.26 -16.56
C LYS A 490 -22.66 9.18 -15.47
N ALA A 491 -22.07 8.01 -15.75
CA ALA A 491 -21.95 6.93 -14.78
C ALA A 491 -21.27 7.40 -13.49
N GLU A 492 -20.13 8.08 -13.58
CA GLU A 492 -19.41 8.60 -12.41
C GLU A 492 -20.19 9.66 -11.64
N ALA A 493 -20.88 10.57 -12.33
CA ALA A 493 -21.69 11.61 -11.70
C ALA A 493 -22.82 11.03 -10.83
N PHE A 494 -23.44 9.92 -11.25
CA PHE A 494 -24.45 9.21 -10.47
C PHE A 494 -23.86 8.26 -9.41
N MET A 495 -22.72 7.63 -9.71
CA MET A 495 -22.09 6.67 -8.80
C MET A 495 -21.59 7.32 -7.51
N VAL A 496 -21.01 8.51 -7.56
CA VAL A 496 -20.46 9.20 -6.36
C VAL A 496 -21.52 9.40 -5.27
N PRO A 497 -22.67 10.07 -5.51
CA PRO A 497 -23.68 10.26 -4.47
C PRO A 497 -24.29 8.94 -4.01
N ILE A 498 -24.52 7.99 -4.92
CA ILE A 498 -25.06 6.66 -4.57
C ILE A 498 -24.07 5.90 -3.67
N THR A 499 -22.77 5.93 -3.98
CA THR A 499 -21.73 5.29 -3.16
C THR A 499 -21.65 5.92 -1.78
N LEU A 500 -21.64 7.24 -1.68
CA LEU A 500 -21.60 7.94 -0.40
C LEU A 500 -22.82 7.60 0.47
N PHE A 501 -24.01 7.58 -0.13
CA PHE A 501 -25.25 7.24 0.55
C PHE A 501 -25.27 5.77 1.01
N THR A 502 -25.01 4.83 0.11
CA THR A 502 -25.05 3.39 0.42
C THR A 502 -23.94 2.99 1.39
N SER A 503 -22.73 3.54 1.22
CA SER A 503 -21.63 3.30 2.15
C SER A 503 -21.96 3.85 3.55
N LEU A 504 -22.50 5.08 3.67
CA LEU A 504 -23.00 5.61 4.95
C LEU A 504 -24.04 4.68 5.57
N LEU A 505 -25.06 4.28 4.80
CA LEU A 505 -26.16 3.44 5.27
C LEU A 505 -25.65 2.10 5.82
N TYR A 506 -24.87 1.37 5.03
CA TYR A 506 -24.43 0.01 5.37
C TYR A 506 -23.35 0.00 6.44
N TRP A 507 -22.38 0.92 6.41
CA TRP A 507 -21.38 1.01 7.48
C TRP A 507 -22.01 1.44 8.81
N SER A 508 -23.01 2.34 8.79
CA SER A 508 -23.78 2.68 10.00
C SER A 508 -24.50 1.45 10.57
N TYR A 509 -25.15 0.67 9.70
CA TYR A 509 -25.89 -0.52 10.11
C TYR A 509 -24.97 -1.60 10.69
N ILE A 510 -23.90 -1.96 9.98
CA ILE A 510 -22.97 -3.02 10.39
C ILE A 510 -22.22 -2.66 11.68
N TRP A 511 -21.83 -1.39 11.84
CA TRP A 511 -21.18 -0.92 13.08
C TRP A 511 -22.12 -0.95 14.29
N LYS A 512 -23.42 -0.70 14.06
CA LYS A 512 -24.43 -0.79 15.12
C LYS A 512 -24.73 -2.23 15.52
N LEU A 513 -24.73 -3.18 14.57
CA LEU A 513 -24.91 -4.60 14.85
C LEU A 513 -23.86 -5.14 15.83
N ALA A 514 -22.58 -4.88 15.59
CA ALA A 514 -21.50 -5.31 16.46
C ALA A 514 -20.31 -4.35 16.38
N PRO A 515 -19.50 -4.21 17.45
CA PRO A 515 -18.26 -3.44 17.40
C PRO A 515 -17.32 -3.96 16.30
N ILE A 516 -16.61 -3.05 15.63
CA ILE A 516 -15.59 -3.39 14.63
C ILE A 516 -14.23 -2.92 15.18
N PRO A 517 -13.24 -3.81 15.33
CA PRO A 517 -13.30 -5.28 15.18
C PRO A 517 -13.97 -5.98 16.38
N SER A 518 -14.47 -7.20 16.16
CA SER A 518 -14.99 -8.10 17.20
C SER A 518 -14.98 -9.55 16.73
N ALA A 519 -15.37 -10.50 17.60
CA ALA A 519 -15.53 -11.91 17.23
C ALA A 519 -16.56 -12.11 16.10
N SER A 520 -17.52 -11.18 15.95
CA SER A 520 -18.46 -11.15 14.82
C SER A 520 -17.80 -10.79 13.49
N TYR A 521 -16.56 -10.27 13.50
CA TYR A 521 -15.77 -9.88 12.32
C TYR A 521 -14.31 -10.39 12.42
N PRO A 522 -14.08 -11.72 12.25
CA PRO A 522 -12.80 -12.36 12.58
C PRO A 522 -11.60 -11.84 11.78
N TYR A 523 -11.76 -11.58 10.48
CA TYR A 523 -10.68 -11.04 9.67
C TYR A 523 -10.24 -9.65 10.16
N ALA A 524 -11.20 -8.77 10.45
CA ALA A 524 -10.88 -7.46 11.01
C ALA A 524 -10.15 -7.60 12.36
N GLN A 525 -10.60 -8.50 13.24
CA GLN A 525 -9.96 -8.74 14.54
C GLN A 525 -8.49 -9.17 14.44
N LEU A 526 -8.15 -10.01 13.45
CA LEU A 526 -6.79 -10.52 13.26
C LEU A 526 -5.91 -9.51 12.51
N PHE A 527 -6.35 -9.05 11.34
CA PHE A 527 -5.48 -8.33 10.41
C PHE A 527 -5.43 -6.83 10.66
N TRP A 528 -6.49 -6.22 11.20
CA TRP A 528 -6.48 -4.77 11.44
C TRP A 528 -5.45 -4.40 12.50
N ARG A 529 -5.26 -5.25 13.53
CA ARG A 529 -4.22 -5.05 14.55
C ARG A 529 -2.82 -5.00 13.93
N LEU A 530 -2.51 -5.96 13.06
CA LEU A 530 -1.21 -6.04 12.39
C LEU A 530 -0.99 -4.82 11.49
N ARG A 531 -2.00 -4.43 10.71
CA ARG A 531 -1.94 -3.27 9.82
C ARG A 531 -1.81 -1.95 10.59
N ALA A 532 -2.51 -1.80 11.72
CA ALA A 532 -2.40 -0.63 12.58
C ALA A 532 -1.00 -0.51 13.17
N TYR A 533 -0.42 -1.61 13.66
CA TYR A 533 0.97 -1.63 14.13
C TYR A 533 1.95 -1.16 13.05
N GLN A 534 1.84 -1.69 11.83
CA GLN A 534 2.68 -1.27 10.69
C GLN A 534 2.50 0.21 10.35
N GLN A 535 1.26 0.73 10.35
CA GLN A 535 1.00 2.13 10.04
C GLN A 535 1.53 3.07 11.14
N CYS A 536 1.38 2.71 12.42
CA CYS A 536 1.91 3.48 13.54
C CYS A 536 3.44 3.54 13.54
N LEU A 537 4.13 2.47 13.11
CA LEU A 537 5.59 2.48 12.94
C LEU A 537 6.06 3.55 11.95
N TRP A 538 5.34 3.75 10.83
CA TRP A 538 5.67 4.81 9.88
C TRP A 538 5.35 6.20 10.43
N ILE A 539 4.16 6.36 11.03
CA ILE A 539 3.73 7.63 11.63
C ILE A 539 4.74 8.12 12.69
N THR A 540 5.28 7.20 13.48
CA THR A 540 6.26 7.53 14.52
C THR A 540 7.64 7.89 13.98
N GLY A 541 7.90 7.68 12.69
CA GLY A 541 9.16 8.07 12.03
C GLY A 541 9.45 9.58 12.07
N THR A 542 8.44 10.43 12.29
CA THR A 542 8.62 11.90 12.47
C THR A 542 9.00 12.30 13.90
N PHE A 543 8.97 11.39 14.87
CA PHE A 543 9.37 11.64 16.27
C PHE A 543 10.86 11.44 16.55
N ARG A 544 11.71 11.55 15.53
CA ARG A 544 13.17 11.38 15.66
C ARG A 544 13.76 12.15 16.85
N ALA A 545 14.32 11.45 17.84
CA ALA A 545 15.11 12.08 18.89
C ALA A 545 16.31 12.81 18.24
N GLU A 546 16.26 14.13 18.11
CA GLU A 546 17.42 14.93 17.65
C GLU A 546 17.73 15.99 18.68
N LEU A 547 19.01 16.07 19.05
CA LEU A 547 19.54 17.13 19.88
C LEU A 547 19.52 18.44 19.08
N LYS A 548 18.67 19.37 19.49
CA LYS A 548 18.62 20.73 18.93
C LYS A 548 19.60 21.61 19.71
N VAL A 549 20.62 22.13 19.02
CA VAL A 549 21.53 23.13 19.58
C VAL A 549 21.00 24.51 19.18
N ARG A 550 20.68 25.36 20.16
CA ARG A 550 20.28 26.76 19.98
C ARG A 550 21.17 27.65 20.84
N GLY A 551 22.21 28.23 20.25
CA GLY A 551 23.21 29.00 20.98
C GLY A 551 23.88 28.15 22.06
N ASP A 552 23.66 28.52 23.32
CA ASP A 552 24.20 27.83 24.50
C ASP A 552 23.22 26.80 25.11
N THR A 553 22.05 26.58 24.49
CA THR A 553 21.05 25.60 24.94
C THR A 553 21.05 24.37 24.05
N ILE A 554 20.99 23.20 24.67
CA ILE A 554 20.83 21.91 23.98
C ILE A 554 19.54 21.28 24.45
N ALA A 555 18.68 20.89 23.51
CA ALA A 555 17.38 20.30 23.80
C ALA A 555 17.26 18.92 23.18
N TRP A 556 16.88 17.93 23.98
CA TRP A 556 16.47 16.61 23.53
C TRP A 556 14.95 16.47 23.63
N GLN A 557 14.34 15.75 22.71
CA GLN A 557 12.92 15.40 22.75
C GLN A 557 12.80 13.87 22.75
N PRO A 558 12.20 13.26 23.77
CA PRO A 558 11.98 11.82 23.80
C PRO A 558 10.90 11.40 22.80
N ALA A 559 10.87 10.11 22.49
CA ALA A 559 9.87 9.52 21.62
C ALA A 559 8.55 9.30 22.38
N ASN A 560 7.70 10.32 22.38
CA ASN A 560 6.27 10.25 22.70
C ASN A 560 5.93 9.54 24.04
N LEU A 561 5.85 10.33 25.11
CA LEU A 561 5.54 9.89 26.46
C LEU A 561 4.05 9.51 26.61
N THR A 562 3.76 8.47 27.41
CA THR A 562 2.39 8.08 27.74
C THR A 562 1.76 9.06 28.71
N ASP A 563 0.45 9.29 28.61
CA ASP A 563 -0.25 10.23 29.49
C ASP A 563 -0.30 9.74 30.93
N ARG A 564 -0.67 10.65 31.83
CA ARG A 564 -1.03 10.35 33.22
C ARG A 564 0.05 9.61 34.00
N SER A 565 1.31 9.79 33.60
CA SER A 565 2.46 9.06 34.13
C SER A 565 3.54 10.02 34.62
N TRP A 566 4.21 9.65 35.71
CA TRP A 566 5.45 10.29 36.13
C TRP A 566 6.60 9.75 35.29
N TRP A 567 7.38 10.66 34.73
CA TRP A 567 8.55 10.35 33.93
C TRP A 567 9.78 10.97 34.60
N TYR A 568 10.82 10.18 34.77
CA TYR A 568 12.08 10.58 35.39
C TYR A 568 13.14 10.67 34.31
N TRP A 569 13.88 11.77 34.28
CA TRP A 569 14.92 11.98 33.28
C TRP A 569 16.22 12.48 33.88
N ARG A 570 17.31 12.14 33.20
CA ARG A 570 18.67 12.55 33.53
C ARG A 570 19.53 12.64 32.28
N VAL A 571 20.67 13.31 32.40
CA VAL A 571 21.58 13.55 31.29
C VAL A 571 23.02 13.61 31.77
N ARG A 572 23.94 13.24 30.90
CA ARG A 572 25.39 13.33 31.12
C ARG A 572 26.10 13.76 29.84
N ALA A 573 27.29 14.32 29.99
CA ALA A 573 28.19 14.64 28.88
C ALA A 573 29.15 13.46 28.60
N VAL A 574 29.51 13.29 27.34
CA VAL A 574 30.48 12.30 26.83
C VAL A 574 31.53 13.05 26.03
N ASP A 575 32.81 12.82 26.33
CA ASP A 575 33.92 13.36 25.55
C ASP A 575 34.24 12.40 24.39
N MET A 576 33.93 12.83 23.16
CA MET A 576 34.07 11.99 21.99
C MET A 576 35.53 11.78 21.59
N ASP A 577 36.43 12.71 21.91
CA ASP A 577 37.85 12.57 21.59
C ASP A 577 38.47 11.48 22.46
N ARG A 578 38.24 11.52 23.78
CA ARG A 578 38.71 10.49 24.70
C ARG A 578 38.09 9.12 24.41
N LEU A 579 36.81 9.10 24.03
CA LEU A 579 36.16 7.86 23.59
C LEU A 579 36.80 7.30 22.32
N ALA A 580 37.10 8.16 21.35
CA ALA A 580 37.75 7.72 20.11
C ALA A 580 39.16 7.17 20.37
N ASP A 581 39.94 7.85 21.20
CA ASP A 581 41.30 7.45 21.53
C ASP A 581 41.31 6.09 22.27
N ALA A 582 40.41 5.90 23.25
CA ALA A 582 40.23 4.62 23.91
C ALA A 582 39.78 3.49 22.95
N LEU A 583 38.87 3.78 22.02
CA LEU A 583 38.44 2.78 21.01
C LEU A 583 39.54 2.44 20.01
N ILE A 584 40.45 3.36 19.71
CA ILE A 584 41.63 3.12 18.87
C ILE A 584 42.62 2.21 19.61
N GLU A 585 42.86 2.46 20.91
CA GLU A 585 43.72 1.61 21.75
C GLU A 585 43.17 0.18 21.88
N GLU A 586 41.85 0.01 21.96
CA GLU A 586 41.20 -1.31 21.95
C GLU A 586 41.11 -1.97 20.57
N GLY A 587 41.56 -1.31 19.50
CA GLY A 587 41.50 -1.81 18.12
C GLY A 587 40.08 -1.85 17.53
N LYS A 588 39.11 -1.17 18.16
CA LYS A 588 37.69 -1.12 17.72
C LYS A 588 37.41 0.03 16.75
N LEU A 589 38.28 1.04 16.73
CA LEU A 589 38.23 2.16 15.78
C LEU A 589 39.57 2.28 15.05
N SER A 590 39.54 2.42 13.72
CA SER A 590 40.74 2.71 12.94
C SER A 590 41.19 4.16 13.14
N PRO A 591 42.49 4.47 13.20
CA PRO A 591 42.99 5.84 13.30
C PRO A 591 42.44 6.78 12.21
N GLU A 592 42.28 6.29 10.98
CA GLU A 592 41.69 7.03 9.85
C GLU A 592 40.21 7.39 10.06
N GLY A 593 39.50 6.65 10.91
CA GLY A 593 38.10 6.85 11.24
C GLY A 593 37.85 7.84 12.39
N ARG A 594 38.91 8.28 13.09
CA ARG A 594 38.82 9.13 14.29
C ARG A 594 38.00 10.39 14.05
N GLU A 595 38.34 11.15 13.01
CA GLU A 595 37.68 12.43 12.73
C GLU A 595 36.18 12.25 12.43
N SER A 596 35.83 11.22 11.65
CA SER A 596 34.42 10.89 11.35
C SER A 596 33.65 10.45 12.60
N PHE A 597 34.30 9.76 13.54
CA PHE A 597 33.67 9.31 14.79
C PHE A 597 33.44 10.50 15.73
N VAL A 598 34.48 11.30 15.97
CA VAL A 598 34.46 12.44 16.90
C VAL A 598 33.47 13.53 16.45
N THR A 599 33.40 13.79 15.14
CA THR A 599 32.43 14.73 14.57
C THR A 599 31.02 14.14 14.41
N GLY A 600 30.90 12.82 14.53
CA GLY A 600 29.68 12.04 14.36
C GLY A 600 28.64 12.22 15.48
N ARG A 601 27.59 11.38 15.42
CA ARG A 601 26.58 11.26 16.48
C ARG A 601 27.04 10.19 17.47
N LEU A 602 26.73 10.39 18.74
CA LEU A 602 26.85 9.34 19.75
C LEU A 602 25.75 8.30 19.48
N ASP A 603 26.13 7.12 19.01
CA ASP A 603 25.22 6.01 18.76
C ASP A 603 25.20 5.03 19.95
N ARG A 604 24.34 4.01 19.86
CA ARG A 604 24.12 3.06 20.94
C ARG A 604 25.37 2.22 21.24
N GLU A 605 26.10 1.79 20.22
CA GLU A 605 27.29 0.95 20.38
C GLU A 605 28.44 1.73 21.02
N ALA A 606 28.67 2.95 20.56
CA ALA A 606 29.64 3.87 21.16
C ALA A 606 29.29 4.20 22.61
N MET A 607 28.00 4.39 22.92
CA MET A 607 27.57 4.64 24.29
C MET A 607 27.71 3.41 25.19
N GLU A 608 27.34 2.22 24.72
CA GLU A 608 27.54 0.96 25.46
C GLU A 608 29.02 0.77 25.82
N LYS A 609 29.93 1.14 24.92
CA LYS A 609 31.38 1.14 25.17
C LYS A 609 31.81 2.24 26.13
N ALA A 610 31.31 3.46 25.97
CA ALA A 610 31.61 4.55 26.89
C ALA A 610 31.24 4.17 28.33
N LEU A 611 30.12 3.47 28.55
CA LEU A 611 29.69 2.98 29.87
C LEU A 611 30.66 2.02 30.57
N GLU A 612 31.64 1.46 29.85
CA GLU A 612 32.67 0.55 30.37
C GLU A 612 34.02 1.25 30.64
N LEU A 613 34.21 2.49 30.18
CA LEU A 613 35.51 3.18 30.15
C LEU A 613 35.62 4.31 31.18
N ASP A 614 36.68 4.30 31.98
CA ASP A 614 37.02 5.37 32.92
C ASP A 614 37.41 6.68 32.21
N ASP A 615 37.08 7.82 32.81
CA ASP A 615 37.52 9.16 32.40
C ASP A 615 37.11 9.61 30.99
N VAL A 616 36.07 8.99 30.41
CA VAL A 616 35.48 9.33 29.10
C VAL A 616 34.23 10.21 29.22
N MET A 617 33.56 10.18 30.37
CA MET A 617 32.23 10.77 30.53
C MET A 617 32.14 11.62 31.79
N GLY A 618 31.27 12.62 31.77
CA GLY A 618 30.92 13.41 32.95
C GLY A 618 29.96 12.69 33.90
N PRO A 619 29.76 13.26 35.10
CA PRO A 619 28.80 12.77 36.07
C PRO A 619 27.36 12.88 35.56
N TRP A 620 26.46 12.07 36.13
CA TRP A 620 25.03 12.23 35.88
C TRP A 620 24.51 13.55 36.45
N SER A 621 23.57 14.19 35.74
CA SER A 621 22.78 15.28 36.30
C SER A 621 21.91 14.80 37.46
N GLU A 622 21.37 15.76 38.23
CA GLU A 622 20.22 15.46 39.09
C GLU A 622 19.07 14.83 38.27
N VAL A 623 18.33 13.91 38.89
CA VAL A 623 17.16 13.30 38.27
C VAL A 623 15.97 14.24 38.46
N ARG A 624 15.39 14.72 37.37
CA ARG A 624 14.16 15.52 37.40
C ARG A 624 12.97 14.68 36.97
N ALA A 625 11.82 14.94 37.57
CA ALA A 625 10.56 14.31 37.22
C ALA A 625 9.64 15.29 36.48
N LEU A 626 8.86 14.79 35.54
CA LEU A 626 7.77 15.52 34.90
C LEU A 626 6.52 14.64 34.90
N PHE A 627 5.35 15.25 35.05
CA PHE A 627 4.06 14.56 34.95
C PHE A 627 3.39 14.94 33.64
N THR A 628 3.04 13.95 32.83
CA THR A 628 2.24 14.18 31.62
C THR A 628 0.75 14.28 32.00
N ASP A 629 0.11 15.41 31.75
CA ASP A 629 -1.35 15.58 31.83
C ASP A 629 -1.85 16.29 30.56
N PHE A 630 -1.63 15.66 29.42
CA PHE A 630 -2.11 16.23 28.16
C PHE A 630 -3.62 16.04 27.96
N GLU A 631 -4.26 15.15 28.71
CA GLU A 631 -5.73 15.04 28.79
C GLU A 631 -6.39 16.04 29.76
N ASN A 632 -5.62 16.84 30.51
CA ASN A 632 -6.12 17.80 31.50
C ASN A 632 -7.17 17.18 32.45
N LYS A 633 -6.90 15.95 32.90
CA LYS A 633 -7.78 15.21 33.83
C LYS A 633 -7.60 15.67 35.28
N GLY A 634 -6.75 16.67 35.50
CA GLY A 634 -6.62 17.39 36.75
C GLY A 634 -5.76 16.61 37.75
N LYS A 635 -6.39 15.80 38.61
CA LYS A 635 -5.75 15.26 39.82
C LYS A 635 -4.42 14.55 39.52
N VAL A 636 -3.31 15.20 39.88
CA VAL A 636 -1.95 14.69 39.70
C VAL A 636 -1.64 13.70 40.83
N PRO A 637 -1.24 12.45 40.53
CA PRO A 637 -0.76 11.50 41.53
C PRO A 637 0.45 12.06 42.28
N GLU A 638 0.60 11.72 43.57
CA GLU A 638 1.74 12.18 44.36
C GLU A 638 3.07 11.67 43.76
N LYS A 639 4.04 12.57 43.62
CA LYS A 639 5.39 12.23 43.14
C LYS A 639 6.12 11.41 44.22
N LEU A 640 6.98 10.48 43.81
CA LEU A 640 7.94 9.84 44.72
C LEU A 640 8.75 10.90 45.50
N ARG A 641 8.73 10.80 46.84
CA ARG A 641 9.37 11.76 47.75
C ARG A 641 10.90 11.60 47.83
N THR A 642 11.38 10.37 47.64
CA THR A 642 12.81 10.03 47.65
C THR A 642 13.16 9.30 46.38
N LEU A 643 14.12 9.85 45.63
CA LEU A 643 14.69 9.21 44.44
C LEU A 643 15.88 8.33 44.85
N PRO A 644 16.06 7.16 44.24
CA PRO A 644 17.19 6.27 44.55
C PRO A 644 18.52 6.92 44.15
N GLU A 645 19.51 6.88 45.04
CA GLU A 645 20.89 7.23 44.69
C GLU A 645 21.49 6.14 43.79
N LEU A 646 21.76 6.49 42.54
CA LEU A 646 22.38 5.58 41.58
C LEU A 646 23.90 5.78 41.63
N LYS A 647 24.62 4.75 42.10
CA LYS A 647 26.09 4.79 42.17
C LYS A 647 26.71 4.81 40.77
N GLU A 648 27.71 5.66 40.58
CA GLU A 648 28.57 5.63 39.41
C GLU A 648 29.42 4.36 39.44
N LYS A 649 29.45 3.63 38.32
CA LYS A 649 30.18 2.36 38.20
C LYS A 649 31.64 2.55 37.74
N VAL A 650 31.95 3.73 37.27
CA VAL A 650 33.13 4.08 36.47
C VAL A 650 33.57 5.48 36.90
N ARG A 651 34.87 5.78 36.84
CA ARG A 651 35.40 7.10 37.16
C ARG A 651 34.94 8.12 36.11
N VAL A 652 34.38 9.24 36.56
CA VAL A 652 33.85 10.30 35.70
C VAL A 652 34.71 11.56 35.75
N LEU A 653 34.66 12.35 34.68
CA LEU A 653 35.28 13.66 34.57
C LEU A 653 34.45 14.72 35.30
N PRO A 654 34.87 15.22 36.48
CA PRO A 654 34.05 16.13 37.29
C PRO A 654 33.75 17.45 36.58
N ASP A 655 34.66 17.88 35.71
CA ASP A 655 34.61 19.15 34.99
C ASP A 655 33.54 19.15 33.88
N LEU A 656 33.08 17.97 33.44
CA LEU A 656 32.04 17.80 32.43
C LEU A 656 30.63 17.75 33.05
N LYS A 657 30.38 18.57 34.07
CA LYS A 657 29.06 18.67 34.71
C LYS A 657 28.04 19.34 33.76
N VAL A 658 26.84 18.78 33.70
CA VAL A 658 25.73 19.30 32.90
C VAL A 658 24.79 20.13 33.76
N GLU A 659 24.48 21.35 33.30
CA GLU A 659 23.52 22.25 33.96
C GLU A 659 22.13 22.11 33.31
N LEU A 660 21.11 21.76 34.11
CA LEU A 660 19.75 21.55 33.62
C LEU A 660 18.98 22.88 33.53
N ILE A 661 18.43 23.18 32.35
CA ILE A 661 17.62 24.39 32.11
C ILE A 661 16.12 24.10 32.31
N GLY A 662 15.63 22.96 31.84
CA GLY A 662 14.22 22.61 32.00
C GLY A 662 13.88 21.28 31.32
N PRO A 663 12.69 20.69 31.53
CA PRO A 663 11.63 21.13 32.43
C PRO A 663 12.05 21.18 33.90
N GLU A 664 11.35 22.00 34.69
CA GLU A 664 11.50 22.03 36.15
C GLU A 664 11.05 20.71 36.77
N ASP A 665 11.62 20.39 37.93
CA ASP A 665 11.27 19.18 38.66
C ASP A 665 9.82 19.24 39.18
N GLY A 666 9.03 18.20 38.91
CA GLY A 666 7.63 18.11 39.31
C GLY A 666 6.66 18.81 38.36
N VAL A 667 7.11 19.38 37.24
CA VAL A 667 6.24 20.14 36.33
C VAL A 667 5.20 19.25 35.65
N VAL A 668 4.00 19.79 35.48
CA VAL A 668 2.96 19.17 34.66
C VAL A 668 3.13 19.63 33.21
N VAL A 669 3.43 18.68 32.31
CA VAL A 669 3.54 18.95 30.87
C VAL A 669 2.26 18.55 30.15
N ARG A 670 1.81 19.43 29.25
CA ARG A 670 0.62 19.21 28.40
C ARG A 670 0.98 18.73 26.99
N THR A 671 2.14 18.10 26.86
CA THR A 671 2.65 17.58 25.58
C THR A 671 3.25 16.20 25.81
N ALA A 672 3.08 15.31 24.83
CA ALA A 672 3.71 13.99 24.81
C ALA A 672 5.21 14.06 24.45
N ILE A 673 5.70 15.20 23.97
CA ILE A 673 7.08 15.39 23.51
C ILE A 673 7.75 16.61 24.18
N PRO A 674 7.95 16.58 25.51
CA PRO A 674 8.58 17.69 26.22
C PRO A 674 10.04 17.88 25.76
N GLU A 675 10.49 19.13 25.66
CA GLU A 675 11.89 19.44 25.40
C GLU A 675 12.70 19.40 26.70
N LEU A 676 13.61 18.43 26.82
CA LEU A 676 14.58 18.33 27.92
C LEU A 676 15.82 19.15 27.57
N LYS A 677 15.97 20.28 28.24
CA LYS A 677 16.94 21.35 27.96
C LYS A 677 18.06 21.37 28.97
N ILE A 678 19.28 21.51 28.46
CA ILE A 678 20.50 21.72 29.22
C ILE A 678 21.26 22.91 28.67
N LYS A 679 22.15 23.46 29.48
CA LYS A 679 23.17 24.40 29.04
C LYS A 679 24.34 23.64 28.44
N ARG A 680 24.94 24.19 27.40
CA ARG A 680 26.07 23.60 26.70
C ARG A 680 27.32 23.67 27.57
N THR A 681 27.72 22.52 28.11
CA THR A 681 29.04 22.33 28.74
C THR A 681 30.15 22.44 27.69
N ARG A 682 31.21 23.20 27.99
CA ARG A 682 32.42 23.27 27.16
C ARG A 682 33.47 22.31 27.72
N SER A 683 34.20 21.62 26.83
CA SER A 683 35.36 20.83 27.26
C SER A 683 36.49 21.77 27.72
N PRO A 684 37.15 21.52 28.86
CA PRO A 684 38.34 22.27 29.28
C PRO A 684 39.48 22.22 28.26
N GLU A 685 39.59 21.12 27.50
CA GLU A 685 40.65 20.86 26.52
C GLU A 685 40.21 21.14 25.06
N GLY A 686 39.00 21.67 24.86
CA GLY A 686 38.45 21.94 23.52
C GLY A 686 37.90 20.71 22.78
N GLY A 687 37.80 19.56 23.45
CA GLY A 687 37.25 18.31 22.91
C GLY A 687 35.77 18.37 22.51
N HIS A 688 35.37 17.44 21.65
CA HIS A 688 34.04 17.33 21.10
C HIS A 688 33.08 16.66 22.09
N ILE A 689 32.23 17.47 22.73
CA ILE A 689 31.24 16.96 23.70
C ILE A 689 29.93 16.56 23.02
N ARG A 690 29.41 15.40 23.42
CA ARG A 690 28.05 14.91 23.13
C ARG A 690 27.30 14.66 24.43
N TYR A 691 25.97 14.56 24.34
CA TYR A 691 25.11 14.40 25.51
C TYR A 691 24.27 13.14 25.39
N TYR A 692 24.20 12.40 26.48
CA TYR A 692 23.42 11.19 26.60
C TYR A 692 22.27 11.41 27.59
N TYR A 693 21.04 11.31 27.09
CA TYR A 693 19.82 11.46 27.89
C TYR A 693 19.17 10.11 28.13
N GLU A 694 18.58 9.94 29.30
CA GLU A 694 17.66 8.85 29.61
C GLU A 694 16.36 9.42 30.17
N ILE A 695 15.23 8.83 29.79
CA ILE A 695 13.93 9.06 30.41
C ILE A 695 13.22 7.73 30.61
N ASP A 696 12.61 7.54 31.79
CA ASP A 696 11.96 6.29 32.15
C ASP A 696 10.77 6.54 33.09
N LEU A 697 9.82 5.60 33.12
CA LEU A 697 8.75 5.53 34.11
C LEU A 697 9.28 5.11 35.49
N ASP A 698 10.39 4.36 35.51
CA ASP A 698 11.07 3.93 36.73
C ASP A 698 12.25 4.87 37.05
N PRO A 699 12.30 5.49 38.23
CA PRO A 699 13.42 6.36 38.62
C PRO A 699 14.77 5.64 38.71
N THR A 700 14.80 4.31 38.65
CA THR A 700 16.04 3.51 38.56
C THR A 700 16.56 3.32 37.13
N PHE A 701 15.81 3.74 36.11
CA PHE A 701 16.18 3.59 34.69
C PHE A 701 16.40 2.14 34.25
N THR A 702 15.61 1.21 34.80
CA THR A 702 15.67 -0.23 34.52
C THR A 702 14.43 -0.76 33.79
N SER A 703 13.44 0.08 33.53
CA SER A 703 12.18 -0.41 32.98
C SER A 703 12.30 -0.75 31.49
N PRO A 704 11.43 -1.64 30.97
CA PRO A 704 11.33 -1.91 29.53
C PRO A 704 10.91 -0.71 28.67
N TRP A 705 10.43 0.37 29.32
CA TRP A 705 9.93 1.60 28.68
C TRP A 705 10.97 2.73 28.68
N LYS A 706 12.17 2.47 29.18
CA LYS A 706 13.28 3.43 29.12
C LYS A 706 13.53 3.85 27.69
N GLN A 707 13.65 5.16 27.50
CA GLN A 707 14.08 5.75 26.24
C GLN A 707 15.40 6.47 26.45
N THR A 708 16.26 6.39 25.44
CA THR A 708 17.59 6.97 25.45
C THR A 708 17.79 7.89 24.24
N SER A 709 18.68 8.87 24.34
CA SER A 709 19.01 9.72 23.19
C SER A 709 19.73 8.98 22.06
N THR A 710 20.19 7.75 22.32
CA THR A 710 20.81 6.85 21.33
C THR A 710 19.80 5.89 20.68
N ASP A 711 18.55 5.86 21.13
CA ASP A 711 17.54 4.98 20.56
C ASP A 711 17.20 5.43 19.14
N GLU A 712 17.37 4.53 18.18
CA GLU A 712 16.87 4.72 16.83
C GLU A 712 15.44 4.18 16.71
N PRO A 713 14.50 4.95 16.13
CA PRO A 713 13.20 4.41 15.78
C PRO A 713 13.37 3.16 14.92
N TRP A 714 12.62 2.09 15.21
CA TRP A 714 12.68 0.80 14.51
C TRP A 714 12.64 0.92 12.97
N LEU A 715 11.98 1.96 12.47
CA LEU A 715 11.93 2.24 11.04
C LEU A 715 13.33 2.46 10.42
N PHE A 716 14.22 3.17 11.10
CA PHE A 716 15.57 3.44 10.60
C PHE A 716 16.46 2.20 10.66
N GLN A 717 16.26 1.33 11.66
CA GLN A 717 16.92 0.03 11.72
C GLN A 717 16.52 -0.90 10.54
N ALA A 718 15.29 -0.77 10.05
CA ALA A 718 14.77 -1.54 8.93
C ALA A 718 15.25 -1.06 7.54
N ILE A 719 15.67 0.21 7.44
CA ILE A 719 16.18 0.81 6.18
C ILE A 719 17.71 0.71 6.18
N LYS A 720 18.25 -0.20 5.36
CA LYS A 720 19.69 -0.49 5.27
C LYS A 720 20.25 0.04 3.94
N PRO A 721 20.93 1.20 3.90
CA PRO A 721 21.43 1.81 2.66
C PRO A 721 22.34 0.89 1.84
N ARG A 722 23.19 0.10 2.51
CA ARG A 722 24.07 -0.89 1.84
C ARG A 722 23.27 -1.96 1.09
N VAL A 723 22.17 -2.45 1.68
CA VAL A 723 21.29 -3.45 1.06
C VAL A 723 20.49 -2.85 -0.09
N ILE A 724 20.05 -1.59 0.04
CA ILE A 724 19.43 -0.83 -1.05
C ILE A 724 20.40 -0.69 -2.22
N GLY A 725 21.66 -0.31 -1.96
CA GLY A 725 22.69 -0.21 -2.97
C GLY A 725 22.94 -1.53 -3.69
N ALA A 726 23.03 -2.64 -2.95
CA ALA A 726 23.18 -3.97 -3.53
C ALA A 726 22.01 -4.35 -4.45
N GLY A 727 20.77 -4.13 -4.01
CA GLY A 727 19.58 -4.36 -4.82
C GLY A 727 19.55 -3.50 -6.10
N PHE A 728 19.95 -2.24 -5.99
CA PHE A 728 20.05 -1.33 -7.13
C PHE A 728 21.07 -1.80 -8.17
N VAL A 729 22.28 -2.16 -7.74
CA VAL A 729 23.36 -2.63 -8.62
C VAL A 729 22.99 -3.95 -9.28
N ILE A 730 22.40 -4.89 -8.54
CA ILE A 730 21.96 -6.18 -9.09
C ILE A 730 20.85 -5.99 -10.14
N ALA A 731 19.89 -5.10 -9.90
CA ALA A 731 18.84 -4.80 -10.86
C ALA A 731 19.38 -4.13 -12.13
N LEU A 732 20.30 -3.16 -12.00
CA LEU A 732 20.92 -2.52 -13.17
C LEU A 732 21.80 -3.50 -13.95
N GLY A 733 22.62 -4.29 -13.25
CA GLY A 733 23.46 -5.33 -13.84
C GLY A 733 22.65 -6.39 -14.58
N SER A 734 21.59 -6.91 -13.95
CA SER A 734 20.68 -7.87 -14.59
C SER A 734 19.98 -7.26 -15.82
N TYR A 735 19.56 -6.00 -15.76
CA TYR A 735 19.01 -5.30 -16.94
C TYR A 735 20.02 -5.20 -18.08
N VAL A 736 21.28 -4.84 -17.80
CA VAL A 736 22.35 -4.76 -18.80
C VAL A 736 22.63 -6.14 -19.40
N ILE A 737 22.78 -7.17 -18.57
CA ILE A 737 23.02 -8.55 -19.02
C ILE A 737 21.88 -9.05 -19.90
N LEU A 738 20.63 -8.89 -19.47
CA LEU A 738 19.47 -9.29 -20.26
C LEU A 738 19.38 -8.52 -21.58
N SER A 739 19.72 -7.23 -21.56
CA SER A 739 19.77 -6.40 -22.78
C SER A 739 20.86 -6.85 -23.75
N LEU A 740 22.05 -7.24 -23.25
CA LEU A 740 23.16 -7.77 -24.06
C LEU A 740 22.82 -9.13 -24.68
N LEU A 741 22.18 -10.01 -23.89
CA LEU A 741 21.72 -11.32 -24.35
C LEU A 741 20.51 -11.23 -25.30
N GLY A 742 19.85 -10.06 -25.37
CA GLY A 742 18.64 -9.84 -26.15
C GLY A 742 17.42 -10.56 -25.56
N LEU A 743 17.43 -10.80 -24.25
CA LEU A 743 16.32 -11.41 -23.52
C LEU A 743 15.22 -10.36 -23.20
N PRO A 744 13.95 -10.79 -23.07
CA PRO A 744 12.84 -9.86 -22.86
C PRO A 744 12.92 -9.12 -21.53
N VAL A 745 12.73 -7.80 -21.56
CA VAL A 745 12.72 -6.93 -20.35
C VAL A 745 11.58 -7.31 -19.39
N LEU A 746 10.53 -7.97 -19.89
CA LEU A 746 9.43 -8.53 -19.11
C LEU A 746 9.89 -9.45 -17.96
N LEU A 747 11.04 -10.10 -18.10
CA LEU A 747 11.63 -10.94 -17.06
C LEU A 747 11.90 -10.17 -15.77
N ILE A 748 12.39 -8.93 -15.89
CA ILE A 748 12.74 -8.08 -14.74
C ILE A 748 11.48 -7.59 -14.03
N PHE A 749 10.46 -7.20 -14.80
CA PHE A 749 9.17 -6.79 -14.22
C PHE A 749 8.48 -7.95 -13.49
N GLY A 750 8.55 -9.17 -14.05
CA GLY A 750 8.09 -10.38 -13.36
C GLY A 750 8.86 -10.62 -12.05
N TYR A 751 10.19 -10.50 -12.08
CA TYR A 751 11.03 -10.67 -10.89
C TYR A 751 10.61 -9.71 -9.76
N VAL A 752 10.38 -8.43 -10.07
CA VAL A 752 9.92 -7.45 -9.05
C VAL A 752 8.57 -7.80 -8.47
N ARG A 753 7.63 -8.25 -9.31
CA ARG A 753 6.31 -8.69 -8.84
C ARG A 753 6.43 -9.77 -7.74
N SER A 754 7.42 -10.65 -7.83
CA SER A 754 7.65 -11.70 -6.83
C SER A 754 8.18 -11.18 -5.48
N LEU A 755 8.90 -10.04 -5.45
CA LEU A 755 9.49 -9.49 -4.22
C LEU A 755 8.48 -8.70 -3.38
N THR A 756 7.42 -8.22 -4.00
CA THR A 756 6.40 -7.38 -3.35
C THR A 756 5.28 -8.17 -2.68
N SER A 757 5.24 -9.49 -2.88
CA SER A 757 4.17 -10.35 -2.38
C SER A 757 4.74 -11.68 -1.88
N VAL A 758 3.92 -12.48 -1.20
CA VAL A 758 4.41 -13.78 -0.72
C VAL A 758 4.68 -14.69 -1.94
N PRO A 759 5.89 -15.24 -2.10
CA PRO A 759 6.31 -15.88 -3.35
C PRO A 759 5.38 -16.98 -3.88
N HIS A 760 4.75 -17.74 -2.98
CA HIS A 760 3.91 -18.88 -3.35
C HIS A 760 2.62 -18.50 -4.11
N TRP A 761 2.16 -17.24 -4.04
CA TRP A 761 0.98 -16.79 -4.79
C TRP A 761 1.13 -16.91 -6.31
N PHE A 762 2.36 -16.87 -6.81
CA PHE A 762 2.64 -16.88 -8.25
C PHE A 762 3.21 -18.21 -8.75
N ALA A 763 3.58 -19.12 -7.85
CA ALA A 763 4.31 -20.33 -8.21
C ALA A 763 3.57 -21.21 -9.22
N THR A 764 2.23 -21.23 -9.17
CA THR A 764 1.38 -22.03 -10.07
C THR A 764 1.03 -21.33 -11.38
N GLU A 765 1.30 -20.02 -11.55
CA GLU A 765 1.08 -19.32 -12.82
C GLU A 765 1.96 -19.89 -13.95
N ILE A 766 3.16 -20.38 -13.62
CA ILE A 766 4.09 -20.97 -14.60
C ILE A 766 3.46 -22.18 -15.30
N ILE A 767 2.62 -22.95 -14.60
CA ILE A 767 1.93 -24.12 -15.17
C ILE A 767 1.03 -23.67 -16.32
N GLY A 768 0.23 -22.61 -16.10
CA GLY A 768 -0.60 -22.01 -17.14
C GLY A 768 0.22 -21.48 -18.31
N ALA A 769 1.34 -20.80 -18.02
CA ALA A 769 2.23 -20.24 -19.04
C ALA A 769 2.79 -21.33 -19.98
N LEU A 770 3.23 -22.45 -19.39
CA LEU A 770 3.79 -23.60 -20.11
C LEU A 770 2.71 -24.28 -20.95
N LEU A 771 1.50 -24.48 -20.41
CA LEU A 771 0.36 -25.04 -21.15
C LEU A 771 -0.01 -24.16 -22.35
N ALA A 772 -0.12 -22.85 -22.14
CA ALA A 772 -0.40 -21.90 -23.22
C ALA A 772 0.65 -22.00 -24.33
N ARG A 773 1.93 -21.89 -23.97
CA ARG A 773 3.03 -21.81 -24.94
C ARG A 773 3.30 -23.11 -25.69
N TYR A 774 3.30 -24.25 -25.00
CA TYR A 774 3.75 -25.51 -25.58
C TYR A 774 2.64 -26.40 -26.13
N TYR A 775 1.43 -26.28 -25.61
CA TYR A 775 0.29 -27.08 -26.05
C TYR A 775 -0.70 -26.24 -26.87
N PHE A 776 -1.27 -25.19 -26.28
CA PHE A 776 -2.38 -24.48 -26.91
C PHE A 776 -1.98 -23.61 -28.11
N TRP A 777 -0.81 -22.96 -28.08
CA TRP A 777 -0.31 -22.21 -29.23
C TRP A 777 -0.06 -23.10 -30.44
N LYS A 778 0.41 -24.34 -30.23
CA LYS A 778 0.61 -25.30 -31.32
C LYS A 778 -0.72 -25.81 -31.87
N LYS A 779 -1.73 -25.98 -31.01
CA LYS A 779 -3.04 -26.53 -31.38
C LYS A 779 -3.95 -25.53 -32.10
N TYR A 780 -4.04 -24.30 -31.61
CA TYR A 780 -5.01 -23.31 -32.10
C TYR A 780 -4.36 -22.13 -32.85
N GLY A 781 -3.04 -22.01 -32.81
CA GLY A 781 -2.34 -20.82 -33.26
C GLY A 781 -2.26 -19.74 -32.18
N LYS A 782 -1.19 -18.95 -32.21
CA LYS A 782 -0.84 -17.98 -31.16
C LYS A 782 -1.88 -16.87 -30.98
N GLN A 783 -2.28 -16.20 -32.06
CA GLN A 783 -3.25 -15.10 -31.99
C GLN A 783 -4.64 -15.61 -31.57
N GLN A 784 -5.09 -16.71 -32.17
CA GLN A 784 -6.39 -17.29 -31.88
C GLN A 784 -6.48 -17.80 -30.44
N TRP A 785 -5.44 -18.48 -29.94
CA TRP A 785 -5.41 -18.92 -28.54
C TRP A 785 -5.50 -17.75 -27.56
N ARG A 786 -4.85 -16.62 -27.83
CA ARG A 786 -4.92 -15.46 -26.93
C ARG A 786 -6.35 -14.94 -26.79
N LEU A 787 -7.12 -14.96 -27.88
CA LEU A 787 -8.55 -14.65 -27.85
C LEU A 787 -9.33 -15.68 -27.03
N TYR A 788 -9.07 -16.97 -27.24
CA TYR A 788 -9.73 -18.05 -26.51
C TYR A 788 -9.42 -18.02 -25.01
N ALA A 789 -8.15 -17.88 -24.63
CA ALA A 789 -7.68 -17.82 -23.25
C ALA A 789 -8.29 -16.64 -22.49
N ALA A 790 -8.38 -15.47 -23.13
CA ALA A 790 -9.05 -14.29 -22.58
C ALA A 790 -10.50 -14.57 -22.20
N VAL A 791 -11.28 -15.08 -23.16
CA VAL A 791 -12.71 -15.38 -22.95
C VAL A 791 -12.91 -16.54 -21.97
N LEU A 792 -12.04 -17.55 -22.02
CA LEU A 792 -12.03 -18.70 -21.11
C LEU A 792 -11.74 -18.27 -19.65
N ALA A 793 -10.79 -17.38 -19.42
CA ALA A 793 -10.46 -16.87 -18.09
C ALA A 793 -11.58 -15.99 -17.52
N VAL A 794 -12.22 -15.19 -18.36
CA VAL A 794 -13.43 -14.42 -18.01
C VAL A 794 -14.56 -15.38 -17.60
N GLY A 795 -14.80 -16.43 -18.38
CA GLY A 795 -15.74 -17.49 -18.02
C GLY A 795 -15.43 -18.11 -16.66
N PHE A 796 -14.18 -18.53 -16.42
CA PHE A 796 -13.76 -19.10 -15.14
C PHE A 796 -13.99 -18.17 -13.96
N ALA A 797 -13.61 -16.90 -14.09
CA ALA A 797 -13.84 -15.90 -13.05
C ALA A 797 -15.34 -15.73 -12.77
N CYS A 798 -16.17 -15.74 -13.81
CA CYS A 798 -17.62 -15.70 -13.67
C CYS A 798 -18.20 -16.94 -12.97
N GLY A 799 -17.72 -18.15 -13.30
CA GLY A 799 -18.16 -19.37 -12.62
C GLY A 799 -17.79 -19.38 -11.13
N MET A 800 -16.55 -19.02 -10.81
CA MET A 800 -16.09 -18.87 -9.42
C MET A 800 -16.93 -17.86 -8.64
N ALA A 801 -17.24 -16.73 -9.29
CA ALA A 801 -18.05 -15.66 -8.75
C ALA A 801 -19.48 -16.08 -8.41
N LEU A 802 -20.15 -16.77 -9.34
CA LEU A 802 -21.50 -17.28 -9.15
C LEU A 802 -21.55 -18.27 -7.98
N THR A 803 -20.61 -19.22 -7.92
CA THR A 803 -20.57 -20.17 -6.80
C THR A 803 -20.27 -19.48 -5.48
N GLY A 804 -19.33 -18.54 -5.47
CA GLY A 804 -19.01 -17.73 -4.29
C GLY A 804 -20.26 -17.02 -3.76
N MET A 805 -20.99 -16.31 -4.62
CA MET A 805 -22.19 -15.60 -4.19
C MET A 805 -23.33 -16.50 -3.76
N ALA A 806 -23.55 -17.63 -4.44
CA ALA A 806 -24.54 -18.61 -4.01
C ALA A 806 -24.19 -19.15 -2.61
N ALA A 807 -22.93 -19.49 -2.38
CA ALA A 807 -22.45 -19.98 -1.10
C ALA A 807 -22.59 -18.95 0.03
N ILE A 808 -22.30 -17.69 -0.28
CA ILE A 808 -22.45 -16.57 0.65
C ILE A 808 -23.92 -16.31 0.95
N ALA A 809 -24.80 -16.33 -0.05
CA ALA A 809 -26.24 -16.16 0.13
C ALA A 809 -26.81 -17.25 1.06
N ILE A 810 -26.42 -18.51 0.84
CA ILE A 810 -26.81 -19.64 1.71
C ILE A 810 -26.32 -19.40 3.14
N ALA A 811 -25.04 -19.04 3.31
CA ALA A 811 -24.47 -18.79 4.64
C ALA A 811 -25.15 -17.61 5.37
N LEU A 812 -25.50 -16.55 4.65
CA LEU A 812 -26.22 -15.40 5.21
C LEU A 812 -27.66 -15.74 5.60
N ILE A 813 -28.40 -16.44 4.74
CA ILE A 813 -29.77 -16.88 5.02
C ILE A 813 -29.77 -17.77 6.27
N GLN A 814 -28.91 -18.79 6.31
CA GLN A 814 -28.89 -19.73 7.41
C GLN A 814 -28.46 -19.08 8.74
N LYS A 815 -27.48 -18.15 8.72
CA LYS A 815 -27.13 -17.37 9.92
C LYS A 815 -28.28 -16.48 10.40
N SER A 816 -29.02 -15.88 9.47
CA SER A 816 -30.20 -15.06 9.81
C SER A 816 -31.31 -15.90 10.43
N VAL A 817 -31.44 -17.16 10.02
CA VAL A 817 -32.38 -18.13 10.61
C VAL A 817 -31.87 -18.67 11.96
N SER A 818 -30.56 -18.90 12.13
CA SER A 818 -30.02 -19.43 13.39
C SER A 818 -30.03 -18.44 14.55
N VAL A 819 -30.04 -17.13 14.26
CA VAL A 819 -30.19 -16.07 15.28
C VAL A 819 -31.58 -16.10 15.93
N LEU A 820 -32.58 -16.72 15.30
CA LEU A 820 -33.91 -16.90 15.91
C LEU A 820 -33.97 -18.04 16.95
N ILE A 821 -32.89 -18.83 17.12
CA ILE A 821 -32.89 -20.02 18.00
C ILE A 821 -32.00 -19.82 19.26
N PHE A 822 -31.41 -18.63 19.47
CA PHE A 822 -30.66 -18.33 20.71
C PHE A 822 -30.94 -16.95 21.28
#